data_AF-A0A9P1CZW3-F1
#
_entry.id   AF-A0A9P1CZW3-F1
#
_cell.length_a   1.000
_cell.length_b   1.000
_cell.length_c   1.000
_cell.angle_alpha   90.00
_cell.angle_beta   90.00
_cell.angle_gamma   90.00
#
_symmetry.space_group_name_H-M   'P 1'
#
loop_
_entity.id
_entity.type
_entity.pdbx_description
1 polymer ?
#
loop_
_entity_poly.entity_id
_entity_poly.type
_entity_poly.pdbx_seq_one_letter_code
_entity_poly.pdbx_strand_id
1 'polypeptide(L)'
;MRFLVWILLHAAAELPSNCDAPDFTVMLVRSRAYYRSGFFELSDSERVARILESRELIKEICPAALLQAILLKLEENLVYQTDAFQSLMAQYTLYLHEAIRNEKITPDEMKTWPLDEGVQRVMNISEALAQKRSLSSAMVMNYCQMIDRFGTSHELDWILEPPFGESRGDGGDGGDDTGDTGLLTDTDFYIYQVDWPWCAPLKDEVLAKVRRAVRKLHVISYSAGPRREEQTAYFKYIADHWENLPDFTIFVHPDADEHQGSQFLALRRALKLIKTQSKFAQEALGYYPLAQQMVIEPMRVWGKDFAPIWQRFWHRVFGHPWTDMGLGPPRCKWQKHVGYYLLGHAGHTGRTRTSLPAAKATCAQLDEECLGVTCLSPLEPAELDELGEVPLFRDRWGRHSCTARRGAEGLQESPEREVAEVSYIKSCRSAHNADASVAASATAGSTYRAVNNSFLFGYAAGDEVVRGELEARRRCDELGEDCAGFTCESFIPLTKSTTKQGYADAQKAQSCTVRAGSELIQSPSSEFTFVKIPPSADLQKSVSRVTSKTNASRVFQFYTGSQSIVRKDRLQWWPLEEIENFAADGVWCSSTTGLFEAVWHRMFGEPLSQHARESDPALPLYLKWEIPTFFSYGDEEVI
;
A
#
# COMPACT_ATOMS: atom_id res chain seq x y z
N MET A 1 0.79 -35.21 4.03
CA MET A 1 0.57 -36.65 3.75
C MET A 1 1.86 -37.49 3.79
N ARG A 2 2.94 -37.17 3.06
CA ARG A 2 4.19 -37.99 3.08
C ARG A 2 4.84 -38.13 4.47
N PHE A 3 4.80 -37.07 5.29
CA PHE A 3 5.28 -37.11 6.68
C PHE A 3 4.44 -38.01 7.59
N LEU A 4 3.11 -37.89 7.52
CA LEU A 4 2.16 -38.76 8.23
C LEU A 4 2.29 -40.23 7.81
N VAL A 5 2.50 -40.50 6.53
CA VAL A 5 2.72 -41.87 6.01
C VAL A 5 4.05 -42.44 6.52
N TRP A 6 5.11 -41.63 6.61
CA TRP A 6 6.39 -42.08 7.17
C TRP A 6 6.28 -42.42 8.67
N ILE A 7 5.54 -41.62 9.45
CA ILE A 7 5.31 -41.87 10.89
C ILE A 7 4.43 -43.11 11.10
N LEU A 8 3.33 -43.24 10.36
CA LEU A 8 2.41 -44.39 10.47
C LEU A 8 3.09 -45.72 10.13
N LEU A 9 4.09 -45.72 9.24
CA LEU A 9 4.86 -46.92 8.88
C LEU A 9 5.89 -47.35 9.94
N HIS A 10 6.19 -46.50 10.94
CA HIS A 10 7.20 -46.78 11.98
C HIS A 10 6.63 -46.86 13.41
N ALA A 11 5.29 -46.92 13.56
CA ALA A 11 4.57 -46.80 14.82
C ALA A 11 4.72 -47.96 15.83
N ALA A 12 5.62 -48.94 15.60
CA ALA A 12 5.85 -50.07 16.51
C ALA A 12 7.17 -49.99 17.30
N ALA A 13 8.01 -48.99 17.04
CA ALA A 13 9.20 -48.70 17.84
C ALA A 13 8.94 -47.45 18.69
N GLU A 14 9.46 -47.41 19.92
CA GLU A 14 9.52 -46.19 20.74
C GLU A 14 10.04 -45.05 19.85
N LEU A 15 9.16 -44.12 19.48
CA LEU A 15 9.55 -42.94 18.70
C LEU A 15 10.50 -42.15 19.60
N PRO A 16 11.79 -42.02 19.25
CA PRO A 16 12.68 -41.16 20.02
C PRO A 16 12.07 -39.76 20.01
N SER A 17 11.92 -39.16 21.19
CA SER A 17 11.60 -37.74 21.33
C SER A 17 12.70 -36.98 20.62
N ASN A 18 12.47 -36.59 19.37
CA ASN A 18 13.49 -35.92 18.61
C ASN A 18 12.91 -34.72 17.85
N CYS A 19 13.05 -33.56 18.48
CA CYS A 19 12.82 -32.26 17.87
C CYS A 19 13.79 -31.93 16.71
N ASP A 20 14.73 -32.81 16.35
CA ASP A 20 15.66 -32.65 15.21
C ASP A 20 14.99 -32.87 13.84
N ALA A 21 13.71 -33.30 13.79
CA ALA A 21 13.04 -33.44 12.50
C ALA A 21 13.14 -32.12 11.70
N PRO A 22 13.40 -32.17 10.38
CA PRO A 22 13.67 -30.97 9.59
C PRO A 22 12.60 -29.88 9.73
N ASP A 23 11.34 -30.28 9.84
CA ASP A 23 10.23 -29.34 10.00
C ASP A 23 10.23 -28.60 11.34
N PHE A 24 10.62 -29.26 12.43
CA PHE A 24 10.76 -28.63 13.75
C PHE A 24 12.02 -27.78 13.82
N THR A 25 13.12 -28.21 13.19
CA THR A 25 14.33 -27.39 13.08
C THR A 25 14.06 -26.06 12.37
N VAL A 26 13.32 -26.10 11.25
CA VAL A 26 12.90 -24.87 10.57
C VAL A 26 11.98 -24.04 11.46
N MET A 27 11.01 -24.66 12.15
CA MET A 27 10.12 -23.95 13.08
C MET A 27 10.90 -23.23 14.19
N LEU A 28 11.90 -23.89 14.78
CA LEU A 28 12.77 -23.33 15.80
C LEU A 28 13.54 -22.11 15.28
N VAL A 29 14.17 -22.23 14.11
CA VAL A 29 14.93 -21.12 13.49
C VAL A 29 14.01 -19.94 13.19
N ARG A 30 12.81 -20.20 12.66
CA ARG A 30 11.82 -19.16 12.32
C ARG A 30 11.24 -18.48 13.56
N SER A 31 10.93 -19.25 14.61
CA SER A 31 10.46 -18.69 15.88
C SER A 31 11.52 -17.78 16.53
N ARG A 32 12.79 -18.19 16.50
CA ARG A 32 13.91 -17.34 16.98
C ARG A 32 14.07 -16.08 16.15
N ALA A 33 13.98 -16.16 14.82
CA ALA A 33 14.01 -14.99 13.95
C ALA A 33 12.85 -14.04 14.27
N TYR A 34 11.66 -14.58 14.53
CA TYR A 34 10.50 -13.80 14.90
C TYR A 34 10.63 -13.06 16.23
N TYR A 35 11.07 -13.72 17.30
CA TYR A 35 11.22 -13.01 18.57
C TYR A 35 12.39 -12.02 18.59
N ARG A 36 13.45 -12.29 17.81
CA ARG A 36 14.61 -11.40 17.72
C ARG A 36 14.35 -10.18 16.83
N SER A 37 13.71 -10.38 15.70
CA SER A 37 13.62 -9.36 14.65
C SER A 37 12.21 -9.24 14.07
N GLY A 38 11.16 -9.76 14.70
CA GLY A 38 9.78 -9.67 14.22
C GLY A 38 9.51 -10.31 12.86
N PHE A 39 10.47 -11.03 12.27
CA PHE A 39 10.34 -11.60 10.94
C PHE A 39 9.56 -12.92 11.00
N PHE A 40 8.45 -13.02 10.27
CA PHE A 40 7.58 -14.18 10.24
C PHE A 40 6.89 -14.27 8.87
N GLU A 41 7.06 -15.38 8.15
CA GLU A 41 6.54 -15.53 6.78
C GLU A 41 5.16 -16.21 6.77
N LEU A 42 4.38 -16.04 5.69
CA LEU A 42 3.09 -16.73 5.54
C LEU A 42 3.22 -18.26 5.68
N SER A 43 4.31 -18.84 5.15
CA SER A 43 4.59 -20.28 5.28
C SER A 43 4.81 -20.75 6.73
N ASP A 44 5.18 -19.83 7.64
CA ASP A 44 5.32 -20.11 9.06
C ASP A 44 3.95 -20.22 9.74
N SER A 45 2.96 -19.43 9.31
CA SER A 45 1.56 -19.56 9.78
C SER A 45 0.96 -20.92 9.41
N GLU A 46 1.16 -21.35 8.16
CA GLU A 46 0.73 -22.69 7.72
C GLU A 46 1.45 -23.81 8.51
N ARG A 47 2.72 -23.59 8.90
CA ARG A 47 3.49 -24.52 9.72
C ARG A 47 2.90 -24.62 11.13
N VAL A 48 2.56 -23.49 11.74
CA VAL A 48 1.85 -23.43 13.03
C VAL A 48 0.53 -24.18 12.95
N ALA A 49 -0.28 -23.91 11.91
CA ALA A 49 -1.56 -24.59 11.72
C ALA A 49 -1.41 -26.11 11.63
N ARG A 50 -0.47 -26.63 10.82
CA ARG A 50 -0.21 -28.07 10.71
C ARG A 50 0.22 -28.71 12.03
N ILE A 51 1.04 -28.02 12.83
CA ILE A 51 1.45 -28.49 14.16
C ILE A 51 0.22 -28.62 15.07
N LEU A 52 -0.65 -27.61 15.09
CA LEU A 52 -1.85 -27.59 15.93
C LEU A 52 -2.93 -28.58 15.48
N GLU A 53 -3.07 -28.82 14.18
CA GLU A 53 -3.95 -29.87 13.63
C GLU A 53 -3.51 -31.26 14.09
N SER A 54 -2.20 -31.50 14.21
CA SER A 54 -1.62 -32.77 14.64
C SER A 54 -1.22 -32.79 16.11
N ARG A 55 -1.78 -31.91 16.96
CA ARG A 55 -1.30 -31.65 18.33
C ARG A 55 -1.10 -32.90 19.18
N GLU A 56 -2.02 -33.87 19.12
CA GLU A 56 -1.94 -35.11 19.92
C GLU A 56 -0.77 -36.02 19.51
N LEU A 57 -0.33 -35.93 18.26
CA LEU A 57 0.87 -36.64 17.78
C LEU A 57 2.13 -35.82 18.10
N ILE A 58 2.11 -34.50 17.84
CA ILE A 58 3.27 -33.65 18.03
C ILE A 58 3.64 -33.52 19.51
N LYS A 59 2.67 -33.55 20.43
CA LYS A 59 2.95 -33.55 21.88
C LYS A 59 3.83 -34.73 22.30
N GLU A 60 3.73 -35.88 21.62
CA GLU A 60 4.53 -37.07 21.93
C GLU A 60 5.92 -37.06 21.27
N ILE A 61 6.04 -36.39 20.12
CA ILE A 61 7.27 -36.36 19.31
C ILE A 61 8.18 -35.18 19.68
N CYS A 62 7.62 -33.98 19.76
CA CYS A 62 8.33 -32.74 20.04
C CYS A 62 7.41 -31.74 20.77
N PRO A 63 7.22 -31.89 22.10
CA PRO A 63 6.37 -31.00 22.89
C PRO A 63 6.79 -29.53 22.77
N ALA A 64 8.09 -29.24 22.67
CA ALA A 64 8.60 -27.87 22.54
C ALA A 64 8.07 -27.17 21.28
N ALA A 65 7.98 -27.86 20.14
CA ALA A 65 7.40 -27.31 18.92
C ALA A 65 5.89 -27.04 19.06
N LEU A 66 5.16 -27.93 19.73
CA LEU A 66 3.73 -27.73 19.99
C LEU A 66 3.50 -26.52 20.91
N LEU A 67 4.25 -26.42 22.01
CA LEU A 67 4.18 -25.29 22.94
C LEU A 67 4.48 -23.97 22.22
N GLN A 68 5.49 -23.96 21.37
CA GLN A 68 5.83 -22.79 20.56
C GLN A 68 4.71 -22.41 19.57
N ALA A 69 4.08 -23.40 18.93
CA ALA A 69 2.95 -23.17 18.03
C ALA A 69 1.73 -22.59 18.77
N ILE A 70 1.47 -23.03 20.00
CA ILE A 70 0.41 -22.47 20.85
C ILE A 70 0.70 -21.01 21.20
N LEU A 71 1.94 -20.65 21.56
CA LEU A 71 2.30 -19.26 21.87
C LEU A 71 2.14 -18.33 20.68
N LEU A 72 2.51 -18.77 19.48
CA LEU A 72 2.31 -18.00 18.25
C LEU A 72 0.81 -17.87 17.92
N LYS A 73 0.05 -18.95 18.04
CA LYS A 73 -1.40 -18.89 17.83
C LYS A 73 -2.10 -17.99 18.84
N LEU A 74 -1.59 -17.96 20.06
CA LEU A 74 -2.09 -17.08 21.09
C LEU A 74 -1.82 -15.61 20.73
N GLU A 75 -0.60 -15.25 20.34
CA GLU A 75 -0.30 -13.89 19.87
C GLU A 75 -1.18 -13.47 18.68
N GLU A 76 -1.46 -14.39 17.75
CA GLU A 76 -2.36 -14.15 16.63
C GLU A 76 -3.81 -13.91 17.08
N ASN A 77 -4.31 -14.66 18.08
CA ASN A 77 -5.72 -14.64 18.44
C ASN A 77 -6.10 -13.70 19.59
N LEU A 78 -5.13 -13.16 20.34
CA LEU A 78 -5.36 -12.37 21.57
C LEU A 78 -6.32 -11.20 21.42
N VAL A 79 -6.33 -10.56 20.24
CA VAL A 79 -7.21 -9.43 19.94
C VAL A 79 -8.55 -9.90 19.37
N TYR A 80 -8.55 -11.03 18.66
CA TYR A 80 -9.72 -11.52 17.92
C TYR A 80 -10.70 -12.27 18.83
N GLN A 81 -10.19 -13.06 19.76
CA GLN A 81 -10.97 -13.96 20.62
C GLN A 81 -10.82 -13.51 22.07
N THR A 82 -11.93 -13.15 22.70
CA THR A 82 -11.97 -12.64 24.09
C THR A 82 -11.48 -13.67 25.11
N ASP A 83 -11.60 -14.96 24.79
CA ASP A 83 -11.20 -16.10 25.64
C ASP A 83 -9.88 -16.76 25.18
N ALA A 84 -9.25 -16.29 24.09
CA ALA A 84 -8.05 -16.94 23.56
C ALA A 84 -6.94 -17.02 24.60
N PHE A 85 -6.74 -15.95 25.39
CA PHE A 85 -5.74 -15.95 26.44
C PHE A 85 -5.98 -17.11 27.43
N GLN A 86 -7.17 -17.19 28.02
CA GLN A 86 -7.49 -18.22 29.01
C GLN A 86 -7.43 -19.62 28.39
N SER A 87 -8.04 -19.82 27.23
CA SER A 87 -8.16 -21.12 26.57
C SER A 87 -6.80 -21.67 26.10
N LEU A 88 -6.01 -20.86 25.40
CA LEU A 88 -4.73 -21.30 24.84
C LEU A 88 -3.62 -21.33 25.91
N MET A 89 -3.62 -20.43 26.90
CA MET A 89 -2.67 -20.54 28.02
C MET A 89 -2.96 -21.73 28.93
N ALA A 90 -4.23 -22.10 29.11
CA ALA A 90 -4.57 -23.34 29.83
C ALA A 90 -4.03 -24.56 29.08
N GLN A 91 -4.22 -24.64 27.75
CA GLN A 91 -3.66 -25.71 26.92
C GLN A 91 -2.13 -25.73 26.98
N TYR A 92 -1.47 -24.57 26.85
CA TYR A 92 -0.02 -24.45 26.99
C TYR A 92 0.47 -25.02 28.32
N THR A 93 -0.16 -24.61 29.42
CA THR A 93 0.23 -25.04 30.78
C THR A 93 0.03 -26.54 30.99
N LEU A 94 -1.10 -27.09 30.50
CA LEU A 94 -1.40 -28.51 30.58
C LEU A 94 -0.37 -29.36 29.81
N TYR A 95 -0.07 -29.00 28.56
CA TYR A 95 0.90 -29.73 27.75
C TYR A 95 2.32 -29.59 28.27
N LEU A 96 2.70 -28.42 28.80
CA LEU A 96 4.00 -28.24 29.43
C LEU A 96 4.13 -29.13 30.67
N HIS A 97 3.11 -29.14 31.53
CA HIS A 97 3.09 -29.99 32.72
C HIS A 97 3.17 -31.48 32.37
N GLU A 98 2.40 -31.94 31.38
CA GLU A 98 2.43 -33.32 30.90
C GLU A 98 3.81 -33.69 30.34
N ALA A 99 4.41 -32.81 29.52
CA ALA A 99 5.73 -33.04 28.94
C ALA A 99 6.83 -33.13 30.00
N ILE A 100 6.77 -32.29 31.04
CA ILE A 100 7.71 -32.35 32.18
C ILE A 100 7.49 -33.64 32.97
N ARG A 101 6.25 -33.96 33.35
CA ARG A 101 5.91 -35.15 34.15
C ARG A 101 6.34 -36.45 33.47
N ASN A 102 6.21 -36.51 32.15
CA ASN A 102 6.53 -37.69 31.35
C ASN A 102 7.98 -37.67 30.82
N GLU A 103 8.82 -36.72 31.26
CA GLU A 103 10.21 -36.54 30.81
C GLU A 103 10.36 -36.43 29.28
N LYS A 104 9.34 -35.88 28.60
CA LYS A 104 9.29 -35.70 27.15
C LYS A 104 9.88 -34.39 26.65
N ILE A 105 10.14 -33.45 27.55
CA ILE A 105 10.83 -32.19 27.26
C ILE A 105 12.04 -32.05 28.18
N THR A 106 13.20 -31.84 27.58
CA THR A 106 14.47 -31.72 28.29
C THR A 106 14.75 -30.27 28.73
N PRO A 107 15.57 -30.05 29.77
CA PRO A 107 16.03 -28.70 30.12
C PRO A 107 16.74 -27.97 28.99
N ASP A 108 17.43 -28.70 28.10
CA ASP A 108 18.12 -28.11 26.96
C ASP A 108 17.13 -27.68 25.87
N GLU A 109 16.05 -28.43 25.64
CA GLU A 109 14.97 -28.02 24.74
C GLU A 109 14.25 -26.78 25.28
N MET A 110 13.96 -26.72 26.58
CA MET A 110 13.36 -25.55 27.23
C MET A 110 14.21 -24.27 27.05
N LYS A 111 15.54 -24.40 27.02
CA LYS A 111 16.47 -23.28 26.75
C LYS A 111 16.66 -23.00 25.26
N THR A 112 16.54 -24.03 24.43
CA THR A 112 16.80 -23.93 22.99
C THR A 112 15.61 -23.28 22.30
N TRP A 113 14.40 -23.72 22.61
CA TRP A 113 13.18 -23.13 22.08
C TRP A 113 12.86 -21.81 22.79
N PRO A 114 12.43 -20.77 22.07
CA PRO A 114 12.18 -19.45 22.65
C PRO A 114 10.83 -19.38 23.38
N LEU A 115 10.58 -20.35 24.27
CA LEU A 115 9.32 -20.50 24.99
C LEU A 115 9.13 -19.39 26.01
N ASP A 116 10.19 -19.04 26.74
CA ASP A 116 10.17 -17.96 27.75
C ASP A 116 9.90 -16.60 27.08
N GLU A 117 10.55 -16.33 25.94
CA GLU A 117 10.30 -15.12 25.16
C GLU A 117 8.86 -15.06 24.64
N GLY A 118 8.33 -16.19 24.18
CA GLY A 118 6.95 -16.28 23.71
C GLY A 118 5.93 -16.05 24.82
N VAL A 119 6.11 -16.68 25.99
CA VAL A 119 5.26 -16.45 27.18
C VAL A 119 5.34 -14.98 27.59
N GLN A 120 6.54 -14.43 27.76
CA GLN A 120 6.72 -13.04 28.18
C GLN A 120 6.04 -12.07 27.20
N ARG A 121 6.16 -12.31 25.89
CA ARG A 121 5.53 -11.47 24.87
C ARG A 121 4.01 -11.51 24.93
N VAL A 122 3.43 -12.70 25.04
CA VAL A 122 1.97 -12.87 25.19
C VAL A 122 1.47 -12.17 26.46
N MET A 123 2.18 -12.34 27.59
CA MET A 123 1.84 -11.69 28.85
C MET A 123 1.87 -10.16 28.71
N ASN A 124 2.91 -9.61 28.09
CA ASN A 124 3.03 -8.17 27.83
C ASN A 124 1.87 -7.65 26.96
N ILE A 125 1.49 -8.38 25.90
CA ILE A 125 0.36 -8.02 25.04
C ILE A 125 -0.95 -8.04 25.84
N SER A 126 -1.18 -9.10 26.62
CA SER A 126 -2.36 -9.24 27.48
C SER A 126 -2.47 -8.09 28.49
N GLU A 127 -1.37 -7.74 29.16
CA GLU A 127 -1.29 -6.60 30.07
C GLU A 127 -1.56 -5.27 29.36
N ALA A 128 -1.00 -5.07 28.16
CA ALA A 128 -1.22 -3.87 27.37
C ALA A 128 -2.67 -3.76 26.85
N LEU A 129 -3.33 -4.90 26.54
CA LEU A 129 -4.75 -4.97 26.19
C LEU A 129 -5.66 -4.63 27.38
N ALA A 130 -5.26 -5.03 28.60
CA ALA A 130 -5.98 -4.71 29.83
C ALA A 130 -5.89 -3.22 30.21
N GLN A 131 -4.80 -2.53 29.83
CA GLN A 131 -4.60 -1.11 30.09
C GLN A 131 -5.46 -0.23 29.18
N LYS A 132 -6.64 0.18 29.67
CA LYS A 132 -7.59 0.99 28.89
C LYS A 132 -7.09 2.41 28.59
N ARG A 133 -7.45 2.89 27.41
CA ARG A 133 -7.19 4.22 26.83
C ARG A 133 -8.46 4.72 26.17
N SER A 134 -8.71 6.03 26.25
CA SER A 134 -9.74 6.66 25.44
C SER A 134 -9.13 6.99 24.09
N LEU A 135 -9.42 6.17 23.08
CA LEU A 135 -8.91 6.30 21.72
C LEU A 135 -10.06 6.71 20.79
N SER A 136 -9.85 7.76 20.02
CA SER A 136 -10.80 8.15 18.97
C SER A 136 -10.31 7.70 17.59
N SER A 137 -11.25 7.37 16.71
CA SER A 137 -10.99 7.08 15.30
C SER A 137 -11.90 7.89 14.39
N ALA A 138 -11.38 8.26 13.22
CA ALA A 138 -12.19 8.72 12.11
C ALA A 138 -11.83 7.99 10.83
N MET A 139 -12.83 7.63 10.06
CA MET A 139 -12.71 7.19 8.67
C MET A 139 -12.92 8.38 7.75
N VAL A 140 -12.10 8.47 6.71
CA VAL A 140 -12.10 9.58 5.76
C VAL A 140 -12.14 8.99 4.37
N MET A 141 -13.14 9.39 3.61
CA MET A 141 -13.36 8.94 2.25
C MET A 141 -13.61 10.16 1.37
N ASN A 142 -12.94 10.19 0.23
CA ASN A 142 -13.39 11.03 -0.86
C ASN A 142 -14.50 10.32 -1.61
N TYR A 143 -15.54 11.05 -2.01
CA TYR A 143 -16.61 10.46 -2.79
C TYR A 143 -16.93 11.30 -4.02
N CYS A 144 -16.80 10.66 -5.18
CA CYS A 144 -17.38 11.09 -6.44
C CYS A 144 -18.10 9.89 -7.05
N GLN A 145 -19.42 9.90 -7.06
CA GLN A 145 -20.16 8.90 -7.82
C GLN A 145 -19.99 9.21 -9.30
N MET A 146 -19.05 8.53 -9.95
CA MET A 146 -19.07 8.42 -11.40
C MET A 146 -20.28 7.57 -11.75
N ILE A 147 -21.28 8.19 -12.37
CA ILE A 147 -22.30 7.41 -13.08
C ILE A 147 -21.53 6.74 -14.20
N ASP A 148 -21.26 5.44 -14.06
CA ASP A 148 -20.62 4.68 -15.13
C ASP A 148 -21.47 4.80 -16.41
N ARG A 149 -20.93 4.39 -17.56
CA ARG A 149 -21.69 4.42 -18.83
C ARG A 149 -22.99 3.59 -18.80
N PHE A 150 -23.19 2.76 -17.77
CA PHE A 150 -24.32 1.85 -17.58
C PHE A 150 -25.33 2.35 -16.52
N GLY A 151 -25.06 3.46 -15.84
CA GLY A 151 -25.90 3.98 -14.76
C GLY A 151 -25.77 3.25 -13.43
N THR A 152 -24.78 2.37 -13.27
CA THR A 152 -24.57 1.60 -12.04
C THR A 152 -23.83 2.46 -11.02
N SER A 153 -24.31 2.43 -9.79
CA SER A 153 -23.73 3.10 -8.64
C SER A 153 -23.08 2.05 -7.74
N HIS A 154 -21.80 2.21 -7.39
CA HIS A 154 -21.26 1.52 -6.22
C HIS A 154 -21.88 2.17 -4.98
N GLU A 155 -22.93 1.57 -4.40
CA GLU A 155 -23.76 2.18 -3.34
C GLU A 155 -23.10 2.16 -1.93
N LEU A 156 -21.76 2.08 -1.87
CA LEU A 156 -20.98 1.88 -0.63
C LEU A 156 -21.47 0.65 0.16
N ASP A 157 -21.95 -0.37 -0.54
CA ASP A 157 -22.58 -1.55 0.07
C ASP A 157 -21.64 -2.23 1.08
N TRP A 158 -20.34 -2.21 0.82
CA TRP A 158 -19.35 -2.76 1.74
C TRP A 158 -19.37 -2.14 3.14
N ILE A 159 -19.77 -0.86 3.30
CA ILE A 159 -19.92 -0.21 4.63
C ILE A 159 -21.23 -0.64 5.30
N LEU A 160 -22.23 -0.96 4.48
CA LEU A 160 -23.59 -1.25 4.93
C LEU A 160 -23.79 -2.72 5.29
N GLU A 161 -22.97 -3.61 4.74
CA GLU A 161 -23.01 -5.03 5.00
C GLU A 161 -22.16 -5.43 6.23
N PRO A 162 -22.51 -6.54 6.92
CA PRO A 162 -21.65 -7.11 7.94
C PRO A 162 -20.25 -7.37 7.36
N PRO A 163 -19.18 -7.07 8.10
CA PRO A 163 -19.12 -6.76 9.54
C PRO A 163 -19.28 -5.28 9.92
N PHE A 164 -19.34 -4.37 8.95
CA PHE A 164 -19.30 -2.93 9.23
C PHE A 164 -20.67 -2.35 9.56
N GLY A 165 -21.69 -2.78 8.83
CA GLY A 165 -23.08 -2.36 9.02
C GLY A 165 -23.83 -3.10 10.14
N GLU A 166 -25.13 -2.83 10.22
CA GLU A 166 -26.03 -3.49 11.16
C GLU A 166 -26.12 -4.99 10.82
N SER A 167 -26.03 -5.84 11.85
CA SER A 167 -26.42 -7.24 11.69
C SER A 167 -27.87 -7.25 11.22
N ARG A 168 -28.18 -7.92 10.09
CA ARG A 168 -29.57 -8.13 9.66
C ARG A 168 -30.26 -8.85 10.82
N GLY A 169 -31.05 -8.10 11.59
CA GLY A 169 -31.73 -8.54 12.81
C GLY A 169 -32.85 -9.53 12.56
N ASP A 170 -32.63 -10.51 11.68
CA ASP A 170 -33.49 -11.68 11.57
C ASP A 170 -33.22 -12.52 12.80
N GLY A 171 -34.15 -12.44 13.77
CA GLY A 171 -34.12 -13.04 15.10
C GLY A 171 -34.06 -14.57 15.14
N GLY A 172 -33.01 -15.14 14.54
CA GLY A 172 -32.63 -16.54 14.62
C GLY A 172 -31.82 -16.81 15.88
N ASP A 173 -32.46 -17.49 16.81
CA ASP A 173 -32.02 -17.87 18.14
C ASP A 173 -30.63 -18.56 18.17
N GLY A 174 -29.69 -17.99 18.93
CA GLY A 174 -28.71 -18.75 19.72
C GLY A 174 -27.37 -19.19 19.10
N GLY A 175 -27.05 -18.82 17.85
CA GLY A 175 -25.71 -19.08 17.30
C GLY A 175 -24.70 -18.08 17.85
N ASP A 176 -23.61 -18.57 18.45
CA ASP A 176 -22.47 -17.84 19.02
C ASP A 176 -21.69 -17.05 17.94
N ASP A 177 -22.37 -16.18 17.19
CA ASP A 177 -21.79 -15.38 16.12
C ASP A 177 -21.04 -14.21 16.75
N THR A 178 -19.81 -14.56 17.12
CA THR A 178 -18.77 -13.78 17.76
C THR A 178 -18.62 -12.37 17.20
N GLY A 179 -19.33 -11.40 17.78
CA GLY A 179 -18.86 -10.03 18.06
C GLY A 179 -18.39 -9.13 16.89
N ASP A 180 -18.56 -9.54 15.64
CA ASP A 180 -17.93 -8.88 14.49
C ASP A 180 -18.76 -7.76 13.86
N THR A 181 -19.96 -7.50 14.35
CA THR A 181 -20.84 -6.46 13.80
C THR A 181 -20.58 -5.10 14.43
N GLY A 182 -20.82 -4.02 13.68
CA GLY A 182 -20.73 -2.66 14.18
C GLY A 182 -19.30 -2.26 14.54
N LEU A 183 -18.31 -2.66 13.74
CA LEU A 183 -16.91 -2.25 13.93
C LEU A 183 -16.68 -0.74 13.78
N LEU A 184 -17.59 -0.03 13.10
CA LEU A 184 -17.52 1.42 12.88
C LEU A 184 -18.35 2.24 13.88
N THR A 185 -19.06 1.60 14.82
CA THR A 185 -19.96 2.29 15.77
C THR A 185 -19.26 3.32 16.67
N ASP A 186 -17.96 3.18 16.89
CA ASP A 186 -17.13 4.11 17.67
C ASP A 186 -16.29 5.07 16.78
N THR A 187 -16.44 4.98 15.46
CA THR A 187 -15.66 5.72 14.46
C THR A 187 -16.49 6.82 13.80
N ASP A 188 -15.99 8.05 13.78
CA ASP A 188 -16.61 9.12 12.98
C ASP A 188 -16.31 8.88 11.50
N PHE A 189 -17.24 9.21 10.62
CA PHE A 189 -17.05 9.02 9.18
C PHE A 189 -17.21 10.33 8.44
N TYR A 190 -16.15 10.73 7.73
CA TYR A 190 -16.08 11.92 6.92
C TYR A 190 -16.11 11.56 5.45
N ILE A 191 -17.17 11.95 4.77
CA ILE A 191 -17.34 11.85 3.33
C ILE A 191 -17.12 13.23 2.73
N TYR A 192 -15.98 13.41 2.08
CA TYR A 192 -15.68 14.60 1.30
C TYR A 192 -16.23 14.40 -0.10
N GLN A 193 -17.43 14.94 -0.32
CA GLN A 193 -18.13 14.82 -1.58
C GLN A 193 -17.59 15.84 -2.58
N VAL A 194 -17.02 15.37 -3.68
CA VAL A 194 -16.44 16.24 -4.70
C VAL A 194 -17.56 16.98 -5.45
N ASP A 195 -17.53 18.32 -5.39
CA ASP A 195 -18.48 19.18 -6.12
C ASP A 195 -18.01 19.38 -7.56
N TRP A 196 -18.23 18.37 -8.40
CA TRP A 196 -17.84 18.38 -9.80
C TRP A 196 -19.02 18.04 -10.72
N PRO A 197 -19.10 18.56 -11.97
CA PRO A 197 -20.31 18.44 -12.79
C PRO A 197 -20.79 17.01 -13.09
N TRP A 198 -19.90 16.02 -13.01
CA TRP A 198 -20.22 14.60 -13.24
C TRP A 198 -20.26 13.75 -11.96
N CYS A 199 -19.95 14.33 -10.80
CA CYS A 199 -20.08 13.63 -9.52
C CYS A 199 -21.52 13.79 -9.01
N ALA A 200 -22.23 12.69 -8.79
CA ALA A 200 -23.52 12.73 -8.12
C ALA A 200 -23.32 12.67 -6.58
N PRO A 201 -24.17 13.36 -5.80
CA PRO A 201 -24.26 13.12 -4.36
C PRO A 201 -24.73 11.71 -4.06
N LEU A 202 -24.31 11.17 -2.91
CA LEU A 202 -24.92 9.98 -2.34
C LEU A 202 -26.42 10.19 -2.16
N LYS A 203 -27.21 9.16 -2.49
CA LYS A 203 -28.66 9.14 -2.22
C LYS A 203 -28.91 9.25 -0.71
N ASP A 204 -29.94 9.99 -0.31
CA ASP A 204 -30.31 10.17 1.10
C ASP A 204 -30.56 8.84 1.83
N GLU A 205 -31.07 7.83 1.11
CA GLU A 205 -31.28 6.49 1.66
C GLU A 205 -29.96 5.82 2.07
N VAL A 206 -28.92 5.92 1.23
CA VAL A 206 -27.58 5.40 1.54
C VAL A 206 -27.00 6.14 2.73
N LEU A 207 -27.08 7.48 2.75
CA LEU A 207 -26.64 8.29 3.88
C LEU A 207 -27.36 7.91 5.19
N ALA A 208 -28.66 7.61 5.14
CA ALA A 208 -29.42 7.17 6.29
C ALA A 208 -28.96 5.79 6.81
N LYS A 209 -28.57 4.87 5.92
CA LYS A 209 -27.99 3.56 6.29
C LYS A 209 -26.59 3.74 6.90
N VAL A 210 -25.73 4.52 6.26
CA VAL A 210 -24.37 4.81 6.76
C VAL A 210 -24.42 5.46 8.15
N ARG A 211 -25.35 6.40 8.39
CA ARG A 211 -25.55 7.04 9.72
C ARG A 211 -25.82 6.05 10.85
N ARG A 212 -26.36 4.86 10.56
CA ARG A 212 -26.59 3.82 11.58
C ARG A 212 -25.35 2.95 11.83
N ALA A 213 -24.46 2.84 10.86
CA ALA A 213 -23.24 2.01 10.96
C ALA A 213 -22.09 2.72 11.69
N VAL A 214 -22.09 4.06 11.72
CA VAL A 214 -20.96 4.87 12.22
C VAL A 214 -21.34 5.70 13.44
N ARG A 215 -20.37 6.16 14.23
CA ARG A 215 -20.61 7.03 15.40
C ARG A 215 -21.28 8.34 15.00
N LYS A 216 -20.71 9.00 13.98
CA LYS A 216 -21.21 10.26 13.43
C LYS A 216 -20.83 10.37 11.97
N LEU A 217 -21.80 10.71 11.11
CA LEU A 217 -21.57 10.94 9.69
C LEU A 217 -21.43 12.43 9.39
N HIS A 218 -20.35 12.79 8.72
CA HIS A 218 -20.05 14.12 8.21
C HIS A 218 -20.01 14.06 6.68
N VAL A 219 -20.94 14.73 6.01
CA VAL A 219 -20.91 14.90 4.56
C VAL A 219 -20.50 16.33 4.27
N ILE A 220 -19.33 16.50 3.68
CA ILE A 220 -18.70 17.80 3.43
C ILE A 220 -18.63 17.99 1.93
N SER A 221 -19.37 18.97 1.41
CA SER A 221 -19.18 19.41 0.03
C SER A 221 -17.80 20.03 -0.11
N TYR A 222 -16.99 19.42 -0.95
CA TYR A 222 -15.62 19.84 -1.18
C TYR A 222 -15.49 20.32 -2.62
N SER A 223 -15.47 21.64 -2.78
CA SER A 223 -15.11 22.29 -4.03
C SER A 223 -13.60 22.39 -4.11
N ALA A 224 -13.00 21.36 -4.67
CA ALA A 224 -11.57 21.27 -4.89
C ALA A 224 -11.21 22.04 -6.17
N GLY A 225 -10.05 22.71 -6.21
CA GLY A 225 -9.52 23.31 -7.44
C GLY A 225 -9.45 22.34 -8.63
N PRO A 226 -9.28 22.83 -9.86
CA PRO A 226 -9.98 22.27 -11.00
C PRO A 226 -9.29 21.12 -11.75
N ARG A 227 -8.37 20.45 -11.07
CA ARG A 227 -7.68 19.27 -11.57
C ARG A 227 -7.78 18.06 -10.62
N ARG A 228 -8.35 18.21 -9.43
CA ARG A 228 -8.03 17.34 -8.29
C ARG A 228 -8.70 15.95 -8.36
N GLU A 229 -7.88 14.91 -8.19
CA GLU A 229 -8.32 13.54 -7.87
C GLU A 229 -8.85 13.46 -6.43
N GLU A 230 -9.50 12.33 -6.18
CA GLU A 230 -10.18 11.94 -4.95
C GLU A 230 -9.30 12.17 -3.70
N GLN A 231 -8.00 11.97 -3.80
CA GLN A 231 -7.13 11.90 -2.62
C GLN A 231 -6.80 13.27 -2.00
N THR A 232 -7.05 14.41 -2.67
CA THR A 232 -6.86 15.75 -2.05
C THR A 232 -7.79 16.02 -0.87
N ALA A 233 -8.91 15.31 -0.80
CA ALA A 233 -9.82 15.38 0.34
C ALA A 233 -9.16 14.90 1.63
N TYR A 234 -8.20 13.97 1.57
CA TYR A 234 -7.48 13.50 2.76
C TYR A 234 -6.63 14.62 3.36
N PHE A 235 -5.92 15.38 2.53
CA PHE A 235 -5.16 16.55 3.02
C PHE A 235 -6.07 17.65 3.53
N LYS A 236 -7.20 17.88 2.85
CA LYS A 236 -8.21 18.82 3.34
C LYS A 236 -8.72 18.42 4.72
N TYR A 237 -9.02 17.14 4.93
CA TYR A 237 -9.41 16.62 6.24
C TYR A 237 -8.35 16.88 7.30
N ILE A 238 -7.09 16.54 7.01
CA ILE A 238 -5.98 16.73 7.94
C ILE A 238 -5.83 18.22 8.30
N ALA A 239 -5.89 19.11 7.32
CA ALA A 239 -5.82 20.56 7.55
C ALA A 239 -7.00 21.08 8.38
N ASP A 240 -8.23 20.67 8.02
CA ASP A 240 -9.46 21.11 8.72
C ASP A 240 -9.51 20.69 10.19
N HIS A 241 -8.88 19.55 10.51
CA HIS A 241 -8.95 18.92 11.82
C HIS A 241 -7.61 18.92 12.54
N TRP A 242 -6.62 19.70 12.08
CA TRP A 242 -5.23 19.63 12.55
C TRP A 242 -5.08 19.62 14.08
N GLU A 243 -5.79 20.53 14.74
CA GLU A 243 -5.77 20.70 16.20
C GLU A 243 -6.55 19.60 16.94
N ASN A 244 -7.45 18.90 16.25
CA ASN A 244 -8.39 17.95 16.82
C ASN A 244 -8.38 16.60 16.09
N LEU A 245 -7.22 16.19 15.57
CA LEU A 245 -7.09 14.91 14.88
C LEU A 245 -7.42 13.75 15.84
N PRO A 246 -8.19 12.74 15.39
CA PRO A 246 -8.46 11.56 16.19
C PRO A 246 -7.18 10.74 16.38
N ASP A 247 -7.09 9.92 17.43
CA ASP A 247 -5.91 9.06 17.64
C ASP A 247 -5.56 8.23 16.41
N PHE A 248 -6.57 7.75 15.67
CA PHE A 248 -6.40 7.07 14.38
C PHE A 248 -7.25 7.70 13.28
N THR A 249 -6.64 7.95 12.12
CA THR A 249 -7.35 8.31 10.88
C THR A 249 -7.25 7.16 9.89
N ILE A 250 -8.39 6.72 9.36
CA ILE A 250 -8.54 5.61 8.41
C ILE A 250 -8.86 6.21 7.05
N PHE A 251 -7.91 6.20 6.12
CA PHE A 251 -8.09 6.67 4.75
C PHE A 251 -8.57 5.52 3.87
N VAL A 252 -9.78 5.63 3.31
CA VAL A 252 -10.42 4.61 2.46
C VAL A 252 -10.96 5.22 1.17
N HIS A 253 -10.96 4.43 0.10
CA HIS A 253 -11.49 4.83 -1.21
C HIS A 253 -12.90 4.25 -1.43
N PRO A 254 -13.76 4.83 -2.29
CA PRO A 254 -15.09 4.27 -2.55
C PRO A 254 -15.08 2.82 -3.08
N ASP A 255 -14.08 2.45 -3.88
CA ASP A 255 -13.84 1.11 -4.45
C ASP A 255 -13.03 0.21 -3.49
N ALA A 256 -13.17 0.42 -2.18
CA ALA A 256 -12.27 -0.22 -1.22
C ALA A 256 -12.27 -1.75 -1.29
N ASP A 257 -13.38 -2.36 -1.68
CA ASP A 257 -13.53 -3.80 -1.93
C ASP A 257 -12.60 -4.33 -3.03
N GLU A 258 -12.35 -3.54 -4.09
CA GLU A 258 -11.44 -3.91 -5.17
C GLU A 258 -9.99 -4.03 -4.66
N HIS A 259 -9.60 -3.18 -3.71
CA HIS A 259 -8.22 -3.09 -3.22
C HIS A 259 -7.98 -3.79 -1.88
N GLN A 260 -9.00 -3.98 -1.04
CA GLN A 260 -8.86 -4.63 0.27
C GLN A 260 -9.32 -6.10 0.25
N GLY A 261 -9.89 -6.54 -0.88
CA GLY A 261 -10.59 -7.81 -1.01
C GLY A 261 -11.94 -7.78 -0.31
N SER A 262 -12.85 -8.65 -0.76
CA SER A 262 -14.26 -8.67 -0.32
C SER A 262 -14.48 -8.85 1.18
N GLN A 263 -13.50 -9.36 1.92
CA GLN A 263 -13.60 -9.60 3.36
C GLN A 263 -12.97 -8.51 4.23
N PHE A 264 -12.23 -7.55 3.64
CA PHE A 264 -11.62 -6.42 4.36
C PHE A 264 -10.82 -6.84 5.61
N LEU A 265 -10.07 -7.94 5.53
CA LEU A 265 -9.50 -8.60 6.71
C LEU A 265 -8.54 -7.69 7.49
N ALA A 266 -7.70 -6.92 6.78
CA ALA A 266 -6.81 -5.93 7.40
C ALA A 266 -7.60 -4.83 8.15
N LEU A 267 -8.61 -4.23 7.52
CA LEU A 267 -9.45 -3.20 8.14
C LEU A 267 -10.22 -3.74 9.34
N ARG A 268 -10.80 -4.94 9.24
CA ARG A 268 -11.49 -5.60 10.35
C ARG A 268 -10.56 -5.79 11.54
N ARG A 269 -9.35 -6.30 11.32
CA ARG A 269 -8.37 -6.53 12.39
C ARG A 269 -7.99 -5.23 13.08
N ALA A 270 -7.69 -4.20 12.30
CA ALA A 270 -7.32 -2.92 12.88
C ALA A 270 -8.48 -2.26 13.64
N LEU A 271 -9.72 -2.29 13.13
CA LEU A 271 -10.89 -1.78 13.84
C LEU A 271 -11.18 -2.55 15.13
N LYS A 272 -11.08 -3.89 15.11
CA LYS A 272 -11.17 -4.71 16.34
C LYS A 272 -10.13 -4.29 17.37
N LEU A 273 -8.89 -4.08 16.94
CA LEU A 273 -7.83 -3.60 17.82
C LEU A 273 -8.14 -2.21 18.38
N ILE A 274 -8.57 -1.25 17.55
CA ILE A 274 -9.00 0.09 18.01
C ILE A 274 -10.14 -0.02 19.03
N LYS A 275 -11.13 -0.89 18.79
CA LYS A 275 -12.28 -1.14 19.68
C LYS A 275 -11.88 -1.73 21.05
N THR A 276 -10.69 -2.34 21.16
CA THR A 276 -10.17 -2.76 22.48
C THR A 276 -9.92 -1.57 23.41
N GLN A 277 -9.78 -0.34 22.86
CA GLN A 277 -9.56 0.89 23.61
C GLN A 277 -8.38 0.71 24.58
N SER A 278 -7.27 0.18 24.07
CA SER A 278 -6.16 -0.31 24.89
C SER A 278 -4.84 0.38 24.55
N LYS A 279 -3.89 0.33 25.48
CA LYS A 279 -2.50 0.75 25.24
C LYS A 279 -1.89 -0.03 24.08
N PHE A 280 -2.21 -1.31 23.95
CA PHE A 280 -1.71 -2.13 22.84
C PHE A 280 -2.15 -1.58 21.48
N ALA A 281 -3.41 -1.16 21.33
CA ALA A 281 -3.89 -0.54 20.10
C ALA A 281 -3.11 0.74 19.75
N GLN A 282 -2.86 1.60 20.75
CA GLN A 282 -2.08 2.82 20.59
C GLN A 282 -0.64 2.57 20.15
N GLU A 283 0.00 1.53 20.69
CA GLU A 283 1.40 1.20 20.43
C GLU A 283 1.60 0.44 19.12
N ALA A 284 0.69 -0.48 18.79
CA ALA A 284 0.79 -1.34 17.61
C ALA A 284 0.38 -0.66 16.30
N LEU A 285 -0.62 0.22 16.32
CA LEU A 285 -1.12 0.92 15.13
C LEU A 285 -0.44 2.28 14.97
N GLY A 286 0.68 2.31 14.27
CA GLY A 286 1.37 3.55 13.86
C GLY A 286 0.95 4.00 12.46
N TYR A 287 1.50 3.33 11.46
CA TYR A 287 1.04 3.37 10.07
C TYR A 287 0.74 1.92 9.67
N TYR A 288 -0.50 1.65 9.26
CA TYR A 288 -0.95 0.31 8.91
C TYR A 288 -1.67 0.34 7.55
N PRO A 289 -1.03 -0.15 6.47
CA PRO A 289 -1.68 -0.19 5.17
C PRO A 289 -2.81 -1.24 5.19
N LEU A 290 -3.96 -0.86 4.63
CA LEU A 290 -5.11 -1.74 4.47
C LEU A 290 -5.06 -2.52 3.16
N ALA A 291 -4.39 -1.94 2.18
CA ALA A 291 -4.06 -2.53 0.90
C ALA A 291 -2.64 -2.11 0.54
N GLN A 292 -1.89 -3.00 -0.09
CA GLN A 292 -0.62 -2.67 -0.71
C GLN A 292 -0.77 -2.72 -2.23
N GLN A 293 -0.29 -1.70 -2.90
CA GLN A 293 -0.10 -1.72 -4.33
C GLN A 293 1.40 -1.56 -4.59
N MET A 294 2.01 -2.55 -5.24
CA MET A 294 3.39 -2.45 -5.65
C MET A 294 3.43 -1.93 -7.07
N VAL A 295 3.93 -0.71 -7.23
CA VAL A 295 4.08 -0.07 -8.52
C VAL A 295 5.40 -0.54 -9.13
N ILE A 296 5.32 -1.23 -10.26
CA ILE A 296 6.42 -1.85 -10.99
C ILE A 296 6.53 -1.27 -12.38
N GLU A 297 7.72 -0.81 -12.77
CA GLU A 297 8.00 -0.35 -14.16
C GLU A 297 6.94 0.60 -14.75
N PRO A 298 6.28 1.49 -13.99
CA PRO A 298 5.14 2.23 -14.52
C PRO A 298 5.56 3.02 -15.75
N MET A 299 4.96 2.75 -16.92
CA MET A 299 5.27 3.53 -18.13
C MET A 299 4.97 5.02 -17.90
N ARG A 300 4.02 5.34 -17.01
CA ARG A 300 3.74 6.71 -16.53
C ARG A 300 4.96 7.42 -15.94
N VAL A 301 5.95 6.69 -15.44
CA VAL A 301 7.17 7.27 -14.85
C VAL A 301 8.27 7.52 -15.90
N TRP A 302 8.20 6.82 -17.03
CA TRP A 302 9.24 6.85 -18.08
C TRP A 302 8.77 7.39 -19.43
N GLY A 303 7.46 7.52 -19.63
CA GLY A 303 6.83 8.03 -20.84
C GLY A 303 7.10 9.53 -21.02
N LYS A 304 7.15 9.98 -22.27
CA LYS A 304 7.48 11.38 -22.60
C LYS A 304 6.51 12.39 -21.97
N ASP A 305 5.25 12.01 -21.82
CA ASP A 305 4.19 12.91 -21.37
C ASP A 305 4.14 13.05 -19.84
N PHE A 306 4.45 11.98 -19.11
CA PHE A 306 4.28 11.92 -17.65
C PHE A 306 5.59 11.94 -16.88
N ALA A 307 6.71 11.50 -17.47
CA ALA A 307 8.02 11.49 -16.80
C ALA A 307 8.45 12.87 -16.26
N PRO A 308 8.28 13.99 -16.99
CA PRO A 308 8.65 15.31 -16.46
C PRO A 308 7.82 15.72 -15.24
N ILE A 309 6.54 15.32 -15.19
CA ILE A 309 5.66 15.57 -14.04
C ILE A 309 6.15 14.73 -12.85
N TRP A 310 6.41 13.44 -13.07
CA TRP A 310 6.95 12.55 -12.04
C TRP A 310 8.28 13.01 -11.45
N GLN A 311 9.22 13.44 -12.29
CA GLN A 311 10.52 13.94 -11.85
C GLN A 311 10.40 15.17 -10.96
N ARG A 312 9.59 16.16 -11.37
CA ARG A 312 9.33 17.37 -10.57
C ARG A 312 8.64 17.04 -9.25
N PHE A 313 7.62 16.18 -9.32
CA PHE A 313 6.92 15.71 -8.14
C PHE A 313 7.89 15.03 -7.16
N TRP A 314 8.71 14.09 -7.64
CA TRP A 314 9.64 13.36 -6.78
C TRP A 314 10.65 14.30 -6.15
N HIS A 315 11.21 15.23 -6.93
CA HIS A 315 12.13 16.22 -6.38
C HIS A 315 11.46 17.07 -5.28
N ARG A 316 10.22 17.51 -5.50
CA ARG A 316 9.43 18.24 -4.49
C ARG A 316 9.11 17.39 -3.26
N VAL A 317 8.79 16.11 -3.45
CA VAL A 317 8.38 15.16 -2.41
C VAL A 317 9.56 14.45 -1.76
N PHE A 318 10.79 14.62 -2.22
CA PHE A 318 11.94 14.02 -1.54
C PHE A 318 13.13 14.97 -1.37
N GLY A 319 13.03 16.19 -1.87
CA GLY A 319 14.11 17.19 -1.82
C GLY A 319 15.29 16.89 -2.75
N HIS A 320 15.26 15.76 -3.46
CA HIS A 320 16.34 15.28 -4.32
C HIS A 320 15.77 14.64 -5.59
N PRO A 321 16.47 14.74 -6.73
CA PRO A 321 16.07 13.98 -7.90
C PRO A 321 16.13 12.48 -7.56
N TRP A 322 15.11 11.75 -8.02
CA TRP A 322 15.00 10.29 -7.85
C TRP A 322 16.23 9.48 -8.28
N THR A 323 17.02 9.99 -9.22
CA THR A 323 18.29 9.39 -9.67
C THR A 323 19.27 9.25 -8.52
N ASP A 324 19.24 10.14 -7.55
CA ASP A 324 20.11 10.10 -6.36
C ASP A 324 19.75 8.92 -5.44
N MET A 325 18.54 8.37 -5.57
CA MET A 325 18.11 7.16 -4.88
C MET A 325 18.44 5.88 -5.67
N GLY A 326 19.20 5.99 -6.75
CA GLY A 326 19.49 4.88 -7.66
C GLY A 326 18.31 4.45 -8.53
N LEU A 327 17.27 5.29 -8.63
CA LEU A 327 16.12 5.06 -9.51
C LEU A 327 16.47 5.62 -10.90
N GLY A 328 16.61 4.73 -11.87
CA GLY A 328 16.90 5.07 -13.26
C GLY A 328 15.91 4.41 -14.21
N PRO A 329 15.80 4.89 -15.46
CA PRO A 329 14.92 4.28 -16.45
C PRO A 329 15.22 2.80 -16.53
N PRO A 330 14.19 1.92 -16.58
CA PRO A 330 14.42 0.49 -16.61
C PRO A 330 15.38 0.22 -17.75
N ARG A 331 16.47 -0.49 -17.42
CA ARG A 331 17.51 -0.81 -18.40
C ARG A 331 16.93 -1.50 -19.62
N CYS A 332 15.82 -2.22 -19.42
CA CYS A 332 15.14 -3.00 -20.42
C CYS A 332 13.68 -2.57 -20.59
N LYS A 333 13.21 -2.52 -21.84
CA LYS A 333 11.81 -2.43 -22.22
C LYS A 333 11.27 -3.82 -22.52
N TRP A 334 9.96 -4.01 -22.33
CA TRP A 334 9.29 -5.29 -22.52
C TRP A 334 8.15 -5.12 -23.52
N GLN A 335 8.14 -5.92 -24.59
CA GLN A 335 7.07 -5.90 -25.59
C GLN A 335 6.18 -7.14 -25.43
N LYS A 336 4.87 -6.96 -25.18
CA LYS A 336 3.88 -8.03 -25.02
C LYS A 336 3.54 -8.67 -26.37
N HIS A 337 3.51 -10.00 -26.40
CA HIS A 337 3.13 -10.82 -27.56
C HIS A 337 2.17 -11.93 -27.09
N VAL A 338 0.89 -11.81 -27.44
CA VAL A 338 -0.17 -12.76 -27.08
C VAL A 338 -0.25 -13.90 -28.10
N GLY A 339 -0.37 -15.14 -27.62
CA GLY A 339 -0.36 -16.34 -28.46
C GLY A 339 1.04 -16.80 -28.83
N TYR A 340 2.07 -16.34 -28.11
CA TYR A 340 3.46 -16.64 -28.40
C TYR A 340 4.26 -17.02 -27.15
N TYR A 341 5.26 -17.88 -27.35
CA TYR A 341 6.19 -18.33 -26.31
C TYR A 341 7.66 -18.20 -26.75
N LEU A 342 8.56 -18.13 -25.76
CA LEU A 342 10.01 -18.13 -25.97
C LEU A 342 10.59 -19.48 -25.56
N LEU A 343 11.38 -20.08 -26.45
CA LEU A 343 12.00 -21.39 -26.22
C LEU A 343 13.20 -21.33 -25.25
N GLY A 344 13.31 -22.36 -24.42
CA GLY A 344 14.43 -22.57 -23.48
C GLY A 344 14.38 -21.66 -22.24
N HIS A 345 14.85 -22.17 -21.10
CA HIS A 345 14.95 -21.40 -19.86
C HIS A 345 16.28 -20.63 -19.81
N ALA A 346 16.24 -19.38 -19.32
CA ALA A 346 17.44 -18.58 -19.12
C ALA A 346 18.13 -18.99 -17.81
N GLY A 347 19.37 -19.51 -17.91
CA GLY A 347 20.13 -19.98 -16.75
C GLY A 347 19.43 -21.07 -15.92
N HIS A 348 19.94 -21.30 -14.70
CA HIS A 348 19.33 -22.24 -13.75
C HIS A 348 18.09 -21.64 -13.07
N THR A 349 18.10 -20.33 -12.80
CA THR A 349 17.04 -19.60 -12.09
C THR A 349 15.80 -19.37 -12.95
N GLY A 350 15.92 -19.27 -14.28
CA GLY A 350 14.80 -19.04 -15.19
C GLY A 350 13.83 -20.20 -15.38
N ARG A 351 14.15 -21.38 -14.81
CA ARG A 351 13.20 -22.52 -14.70
C ARG A 351 12.14 -22.29 -13.63
N THR A 352 12.43 -21.45 -12.64
CA THR A 352 11.52 -21.19 -11.53
C THR A 352 10.33 -20.41 -12.04
N ARG A 353 9.14 -20.99 -11.85
CA ARG A 353 7.85 -20.34 -12.09
C ARG A 353 7.63 -19.29 -11.01
N THR A 354 7.54 -18.03 -11.41
CA THR A 354 7.37 -16.88 -10.50
C THR A 354 6.33 -15.92 -11.06
N SER A 355 5.99 -14.84 -10.35
CA SER A 355 5.16 -13.78 -10.92
C SER A 355 5.85 -13.11 -12.11
N LEU A 356 5.09 -12.51 -13.04
CA LEU A 356 5.64 -11.73 -14.16
C LEU A 356 6.80 -10.78 -13.78
N PRO A 357 6.71 -9.96 -12.71
CA PRO A 357 7.78 -9.03 -12.35
C PRO A 357 8.99 -9.75 -11.77
N ALA A 358 8.80 -10.82 -10.99
CA ALA A 358 9.90 -11.64 -10.53
C ALA A 358 10.64 -12.30 -11.70
N ALA A 359 9.89 -12.78 -12.71
CA ALA A 359 10.45 -13.32 -13.95
C ALA A 359 11.18 -12.25 -14.77
N LYS A 360 10.59 -11.05 -14.94
CA LYS A 360 11.23 -9.91 -15.63
C LYS A 360 12.52 -9.49 -14.91
N ALA A 361 12.48 -9.40 -13.57
CA ALA A 361 13.66 -9.08 -12.75
C ALA A 361 14.75 -10.14 -12.88
N THR A 362 14.41 -11.42 -12.83
CA THR A 362 15.35 -12.54 -13.06
C THR A 362 15.94 -12.45 -14.48
N CYS A 363 15.11 -12.23 -15.48
CA CYS A 363 15.54 -12.10 -16.86
C CYS A 363 16.43 -10.87 -17.10
N ALA A 364 16.17 -9.74 -16.43
CA ALA A 364 17.03 -8.57 -16.46
C ALA A 364 18.38 -8.82 -15.74
N GLN A 365 18.40 -9.63 -14.68
CA GLN A 365 19.64 -10.03 -14.00
C GLN A 365 20.54 -10.92 -14.85
N LEU A 366 19.94 -11.74 -15.73
CA LEU A 366 20.65 -12.65 -16.64
C LEU A 366 21.18 -11.97 -17.91
N ASP A 367 20.94 -10.67 -18.09
CA ASP A 367 21.42 -9.85 -19.21
C ASP A 367 21.25 -10.56 -20.58
N GLU A 368 22.32 -10.81 -21.33
CA GLU A 368 22.27 -11.43 -22.67
C GLU A 368 21.77 -12.89 -22.65
N GLU A 369 21.77 -13.58 -21.51
CA GLU A 369 21.31 -14.97 -21.43
C GLU A 369 19.77 -15.11 -21.44
N CYS A 370 19.05 -13.99 -21.35
CA CYS A 370 17.59 -13.98 -21.34
C CYS A 370 17.05 -13.02 -22.39
N LEU A 371 16.30 -13.54 -23.37
CA LEU A 371 15.63 -12.74 -24.40
C LEU A 371 14.29 -12.20 -23.93
N GLY A 372 13.64 -12.84 -22.96
CA GLY A 372 12.32 -12.40 -22.50
C GLY A 372 11.72 -13.29 -21.43
N VAL A 373 10.45 -13.07 -21.11
CA VAL A 373 9.69 -13.92 -20.18
C VAL A 373 8.46 -14.47 -20.88
N THR A 374 8.05 -15.68 -20.51
CA THR A 374 6.81 -16.29 -21.00
C THR A 374 5.96 -16.70 -19.82
N CYS A 375 4.68 -16.31 -19.88
CA CYS A 375 3.65 -16.62 -18.92
C CYS A 375 2.60 -17.53 -19.54
N LEU A 376 2.10 -18.48 -18.75
CA LEU A 376 0.84 -19.15 -19.06
C LEU A 376 -0.26 -18.10 -18.87
N SER A 377 -1.21 -18.04 -19.82
CA SER A 377 -2.19 -16.96 -20.03
C SER A 377 -2.46 -16.09 -18.79
N PRO A 378 -1.99 -14.82 -18.76
CA PRO A 378 -2.46 -13.88 -17.77
C PRO A 378 -3.90 -13.55 -18.15
N LEU A 379 -4.88 -14.22 -17.53
CA LEU A 379 -6.23 -13.69 -17.52
C LEU A 379 -6.13 -12.28 -16.94
N GLU A 380 -6.64 -11.29 -17.66
CA GLU A 380 -6.80 -9.96 -17.08
C GLU A 380 -7.73 -10.11 -15.86
N PRO A 381 -7.53 -9.36 -14.75
CA PRO A 381 -8.36 -9.49 -13.55
C PRO A 381 -9.88 -9.48 -13.82
N ALA A 382 -10.32 -8.73 -14.83
CA ALA A 382 -11.73 -8.67 -15.26
C ALA A 382 -12.28 -9.99 -15.84
N GLU A 383 -11.42 -10.87 -16.38
CA GLU A 383 -11.82 -12.18 -16.92
C GLU A 383 -11.92 -13.26 -15.82
N LEU A 384 -11.36 -13.00 -14.62
CA LEU A 384 -11.48 -13.90 -13.46
C LEU A 384 -12.88 -13.85 -12.83
N ASP A 385 -13.58 -12.71 -12.93
CA ASP A 385 -14.91 -12.53 -12.35
C ASP A 385 -16.02 -13.26 -13.15
N GLU A 386 -15.81 -13.52 -14.45
CA GLU A 386 -16.78 -14.23 -15.29
C GLU A 386 -16.77 -15.76 -15.12
N LEU A 387 -15.70 -16.33 -14.53
CA LEU A 387 -15.51 -17.78 -14.49
C LEU A 387 -16.17 -18.50 -13.29
N GLY A 388 -16.86 -17.77 -12.42
CA GLY A 388 -17.59 -18.32 -11.27
C GLY A 388 -16.67 -18.98 -10.22
N GLU A 389 -17.23 -19.27 -9.04
CA GLU A 389 -16.49 -19.79 -7.88
C GLU A 389 -15.73 -21.11 -8.18
N VAL A 390 -14.45 -21.01 -8.57
CA VAL A 390 -13.58 -22.18 -8.71
C VAL A 390 -13.01 -22.54 -7.32
N PRO A 391 -12.95 -23.84 -6.92
CA PRO A 391 -12.55 -24.25 -5.58
C PRO A 391 -11.17 -23.73 -5.16
N LEU A 392 -11.15 -23.05 -4.00
CA LEU A 392 -10.06 -22.29 -3.35
C LEU A 392 -8.69 -22.99 -3.13
N PHE A 393 -8.47 -24.23 -3.58
CA PHE A 393 -7.32 -25.05 -3.15
C PHE A 393 -6.41 -25.62 -4.25
N ARG A 394 -6.54 -25.22 -5.52
CA ARG A 394 -5.56 -25.58 -6.57
C ARG A 394 -4.75 -24.38 -7.05
N ASP A 395 -3.51 -24.32 -6.57
CA ASP A 395 -2.40 -23.45 -6.99
C ASP A 395 -2.79 -22.00 -7.32
N ARG A 396 -2.80 -21.15 -6.29
CA ARG A 396 -2.93 -19.68 -6.41
C ARG A 396 -1.90 -19.03 -7.36
N TRP A 397 -0.89 -19.78 -7.80
CA TRP A 397 0.15 -19.37 -8.75
C TRP A 397 0.17 -20.18 -10.05
N GLY A 398 -0.64 -21.23 -10.17
CA GLY A 398 -0.48 -22.30 -11.17
C GLY A 398 -0.84 -21.91 -12.60
N ARG A 399 -1.64 -20.86 -12.79
CA ARG A 399 -2.05 -20.37 -14.12
C ARG A 399 -1.44 -19.03 -14.53
N HIS A 400 -0.88 -18.26 -13.59
CA HIS A 400 -0.26 -16.95 -13.85
C HIS A 400 1.25 -16.93 -13.60
N SER A 401 1.87 -18.12 -13.55
CA SER A 401 3.31 -18.23 -13.37
C SER A 401 4.05 -17.95 -14.68
N CYS A 402 5.05 -17.10 -14.60
CA CYS A 402 5.97 -16.75 -15.67
C CYS A 402 7.34 -17.38 -15.44
N THR A 403 8.11 -17.51 -16.51
CA THR A 403 9.49 -18.03 -16.48
C THR A 403 10.39 -17.15 -17.35
N ALA A 404 11.65 -16.99 -16.94
CA ALA A 404 12.66 -16.29 -17.73
C ALA A 404 13.18 -17.21 -18.84
N ARG A 405 13.16 -16.73 -20.09
CA ARG A 405 13.38 -17.53 -21.29
C ARG A 405 14.60 -17.05 -22.07
N ARG A 406 15.39 -18.02 -22.53
CA ARG A 406 16.58 -17.76 -23.34
C ARG A 406 16.19 -17.22 -24.72
N GLY A 407 15.12 -17.77 -25.30
CA GLY A 407 14.60 -17.35 -26.61
C GLY A 407 15.59 -17.55 -27.76
N ALA A 408 16.43 -18.59 -27.70
CA ALA A 408 17.50 -18.82 -28.69
C ALA A 408 16.97 -18.99 -30.13
N GLU A 409 15.73 -19.46 -30.27
CA GLU A 409 15.03 -19.65 -31.55
C GLU A 409 14.02 -18.51 -31.83
N GLY A 410 14.12 -17.41 -31.08
CA GLY A 410 13.16 -16.31 -31.16
C GLY A 410 11.79 -16.66 -30.57
N LEU A 411 10.81 -15.88 -31.00
CA LEU A 411 9.41 -15.98 -30.60
C LEU A 411 8.69 -17.04 -31.45
N GLN A 412 7.98 -17.97 -30.82
CA GLN A 412 7.27 -19.08 -31.48
C GLN A 412 5.78 -19.01 -31.18
N GLU A 413 4.93 -19.43 -32.13
CA GLU A 413 3.48 -19.52 -31.91
C GLU A 413 3.17 -20.56 -30.83
N SER A 414 2.30 -20.22 -29.89
CA SER A 414 1.91 -21.14 -28.82
C SER A 414 1.17 -22.35 -29.40
N PRO A 415 1.56 -23.59 -29.05
CA PRO A 415 0.90 -24.79 -29.56
C PRO A 415 -0.52 -24.97 -29.00
N GLU A 416 -0.82 -24.34 -27.87
CA GLU A 416 -2.13 -24.38 -27.22
C GLU A 416 -2.99 -23.21 -27.70
N ARG A 417 -3.72 -23.40 -28.80
CA ARG A 417 -4.63 -22.38 -29.36
C ARG A 417 -5.72 -21.91 -28.40
N GLU A 418 -6.05 -22.72 -27.39
CA GLU A 418 -7.12 -22.44 -26.42
C GLU A 418 -6.60 -21.71 -25.16
N VAL A 419 -5.30 -21.75 -24.87
CA VAL A 419 -4.69 -21.09 -23.71
C VAL A 419 -3.52 -20.26 -24.21
N ALA A 420 -3.82 -19.07 -24.73
CA ALA A 420 -2.80 -18.22 -25.35
C ALA A 420 -1.71 -17.87 -24.34
N GLU A 421 -0.52 -18.46 -24.50
CA GLU A 421 0.68 -18.02 -23.77
C GLU A 421 0.99 -16.56 -24.15
N VAL A 422 1.52 -15.82 -23.18
CA VAL A 422 1.93 -14.44 -23.40
C VAL A 422 3.42 -14.32 -23.14
N SER A 423 4.14 -13.82 -24.12
CA SER A 423 5.57 -13.53 -24.00
C SER A 423 5.84 -12.04 -23.97
N TYR A 424 6.85 -11.67 -23.19
CA TYR A 424 7.35 -10.30 -23.11
C TYR A 424 8.80 -10.31 -23.57
N ILE A 425 9.07 -9.77 -24.77
CA ILE A 425 10.42 -9.70 -25.33
C ILE A 425 11.16 -8.53 -24.69
N LYS A 426 12.36 -8.80 -24.19
CA LYS A 426 13.24 -7.86 -23.52
C LYS A 426 14.11 -7.11 -24.53
N SER A 427 14.11 -5.79 -24.47
CA SER A 427 15.03 -4.91 -25.22
C SER A 427 15.79 -4.00 -24.26
N CYS A 428 17.07 -4.29 -24.02
CA CYS A 428 17.90 -3.55 -23.08
C CYS A 428 18.81 -2.53 -23.78
N ARG A 429 19.02 -1.38 -23.15
CA ARG A 429 20.11 -0.46 -23.52
C ARG A 429 21.44 -1.08 -23.08
N SER A 430 22.46 -1.04 -23.93
CA SER A 430 23.80 -1.46 -23.55
C SER A 430 24.29 -0.59 -22.39
N ALA A 431 24.92 -1.21 -21.39
CA ALA A 431 25.41 -0.50 -20.20
C ALA A 431 26.32 0.70 -20.54
N HIS A 432 26.98 0.64 -21.71
CA HIS A 432 27.87 1.69 -22.20
C HIS A 432 27.18 2.99 -22.65
N ASN A 433 25.85 3.01 -22.84
CA ASN A 433 25.12 4.21 -23.32
C ASN A 433 24.27 4.90 -22.24
N ALA A 434 24.26 4.41 -20.99
CA ALA A 434 23.37 4.92 -19.95
C ALA A 434 23.89 6.19 -19.23
N ASP A 435 25.21 6.41 -19.19
CA ASP A 435 25.81 7.47 -18.36
C ASP A 435 25.87 8.86 -19.02
N ALA A 436 25.66 8.98 -20.33
CA ALA A 436 26.00 10.21 -21.06
C ALA A 436 24.83 11.19 -21.34
N SER A 437 23.55 10.80 -21.17
CA SER A 437 22.43 11.61 -21.70
C SER A 437 21.33 12.03 -20.71
N VAL A 438 21.42 11.68 -19.42
CA VAL A 438 20.36 12.00 -18.43
C VAL A 438 20.82 13.03 -17.37
N ALA A 439 22.08 13.45 -17.38
CA ALA A 439 22.62 14.43 -16.42
C ALA A 439 22.31 15.91 -16.77
N ALA A 440 21.55 16.18 -17.85
CA ALA A 440 21.24 17.55 -18.26
C ALA A 440 19.82 17.95 -17.79
N SER A 441 19.79 18.86 -16.81
CA SER A 441 18.64 19.70 -16.43
C SER A 441 17.54 19.10 -15.53
N ALA A 442 17.92 18.44 -14.44
CA ALA A 442 17.06 18.40 -13.25
C ALA A 442 17.37 19.64 -12.38
N THR A 443 16.97 20.83 -12.84
CA THR A 443 16.93 22.01 -11.97
C THR A 443 15.95 21.74 -10.83
N ALA A 444 16.35 22.11 -9.61
CA ALA A 444 15.59 21.87 -8.39
C ALA A 444 14.17 22.45 -8.50
N GLY A 445 13.18 21.58 -8.71
CA GLY A 445 11.77 21.97 -8.82
C GLY A 445 11.26 22.48 -7.49
N SER A 446 11.09 23.78 -7.36
CA SER A 446 10.61 24.39 -6.13
C SER A 446 9.10 24.19 -5.96
N THR A 447 8.61 24.36 -4.74
CA THR A 447 7.16 24.27 -4.45
C THR A 447 6.50 25.63 -4.65
N TYR A 448 5.18 25.72 -4.85
CA TYR A 448 4.50 27.01 -4.98
C TYR A 448 3.23 27.08 -4.12
N ARG A 449 3.01 28.23 -3.47
CA ARG A 449 1.79 28.56 -2.71
C ARG A 449 1.00 29.64 -3.44
N ALA A 450 -0.29 29.38 -3.68
CA ALA A 450 -1.18 30.34 -4.30
C ALA A 450 -1.67 31.39 -3.28
N VAL A 451 -1.67 32.66 -3.68
CA VAL A 451 -2.13 33.80 -2.87
C VAL A 451 -3.02 34.69 -3.74
N ASN A 452 -4.28 34.83 -3.33
CA ASN A 452 -5.27 35.63 -4.05
C ASN A 452 -5.08 37.13 -3.81
N ASN A 453 -5.53 37.96 -4.76
CA ASN A 453 -5.49 39.42 -4.72
C ASN A 453 -4.08 39.98 -4.45
N SER A 454 -3.07 39.35 -5.04
CA SER A 454 -1.66 39.71 -4.83
C SER A 454 -0.81 39.50 -6.08
N PHE A 455 0.26 40.28 -6.19
CA PHE A 455 1.30 40.14 -7.21
C PHE A 455 2.71 40.19 -6.62
N LEU A 456 3.67 39.55 -7.30
CA LEU A 456 5.11 39.73 -7.02
C LEU A 456 5.69 40.75 -7.98
N PHE A 457 6.51 41.66 -7.46
CA PHE A 457 7.12 42.72 -8.25
C PHE A 457 8.31 42.21 -9.09
N GLY A 458 8.49 42.79 -10.28
CA GLY A 458 9.66 42.55 -11.14
C GLY A 458 9.62 41.21 -11.89
N TYR A 459 10.17 41.17 -13.10
CA TYR A 459 10.25 39.95 -13.91
C TYR A 459 11.49 39.11 -13.55
N ALA A 460 11.29 37.81 -13.34
CA ALA A 460 12.40 36.89 -13.02
C ALA A 460 13.40 36.83 -14.17
N ALA A 461 14.67 37.10 -13.90
CA ALA A 461 15.73 37.19 -14.93
C ALA A 461 15.39 38.09 -16.14
N GLY A 462 14.54 39.11 -15.96
CA GLY A 462 14.05 39.97 -17.06
C GLY A 462 13.08 39.29 -18.03
N ASP A 463 12.50 38.15 -17.65
CA ASP A 463 11.58 37.38 -18.49
C ASP A 463 10.14 37.95 -18.42
N GLU A 464 9.82 38.82 -19.38
CA GLU A 464 8.52 39.49 -19.48
C GLU A 464 7.47 38.69 -20.29
N VAL A 465 7.81 37.47 -20.72
CA VAL A 465 6.94 36.72 -21.63
C VAL A 465 5.70 36.22 -20.91
N VAL A 466 4.53 36.57 -21.46
CA VAL A 466 3.22 36.11 -20.99
C VAL A 466 2.97 34.68 -21.46
N ARG A 467 2.55 33.81 -20.54
CA ARG A 467 2.38 32.37 -20.76
C ARG A 467 1.16 31.83 -20.02
N GLY A 468 0.71 30.63 -20.38
CA GLY A 468 -0.23 29.86 -19.55
C GLY A 468 0.37 29.53 -18.18
N GLU A 469 -0.49 29.28 -17.18
CA GLU A 469 -0.09 28.97 -15.79
C GLU A 469 0.98 27.87 -15.71
N LEU A 470 0.75 26.74 -16.39
CA LEU A 470 1.66 25.60 -16.39
C LEU A 470 3.03 25.94 -16.99
N GLU A 471 3.04 26.81 -18.00
CA GLU A 471 4.24 27.19 -18.71
C GLU A 471 5.04 28.24 -17.93
N ALA A 472 4.37 29.20 -17.29
CA ALA A 472 4.99 30.14 -16.36
C ALA A 472 5.63 29.41 -15.17
N ARG A 473 4.93 28.43 -14.60
CA ARG A 473 5.49 27.56 -13.55
C ARG A 473 6.76 26.85 -14.00
N ARG A 474 6.70 26.15 -15.14
CA ARG A 474 7.87 25.46 -15.72
C ARG A 474 9.04 26.43 -15.91
N ARG A 475 8.75 27.62 -16.42
CA ARG A 475 9.77 28.64 -16.63
C ARG A 475 10.39 29.13 -15.32
N CYS A 476 9.58 29.34 -14.29
CA CYS A 476 10.07 29.74 -12.97
C CYS A 476 10.95 28.65 -12.32
N ASP A 477 10.65 27.37 -12.55
CA ASP A 477 11.52 26.26 -12.13
C ASP A 477 12.87 26.26 -12.89
N GLU A 478 12.85 26.49 -14.20
CA GLU A 478 14.06 26.61 -15.03
C GLU A 478 14.96 27.78 -14.59
N LEU A 479 14.36 28.88 -14.13
CA LEU A 479 15.07 30.07 -13.66
C LEU A 479 15.70 29.89 -12.26
N GLY A 480 15.41 28.79 -11.55
CA GLY A 480 16.04 28.51 -10.26
C GLY A 480 15.78 29.62 -9.23
N GLU A 481 16.84 30.08 -8.57
CA GLU A 481 16.77 31.12 -7.53
C GLU A 481 16.43 32.51 -8.07
N ASP A 482 16.57 32.75 -9.39
CA ASP A 482 16.22 34.05 -10.00
C ASP A 482 14.71 34.28 -10.10
N CYS A 483 13.91 33.25 -9.81
CA CYS A 483 12.47 33.32 -9.79
C CYS A 483 11.93 33.06 -8.38
N ALA A 484 11.18 34.02 -7.85
CA ALA A 484 10.49 33.92 -6.57
C ALA A 484 9.03 33.45 -6.70
N GLY A 485 8.50 33.35 -7.92
CA GLY A 485 7.13 32.91 -8.18
C GLY A 485 6.63 33.34 -9.54
N PHE A 486 5.32 33.23 -9.78
CA PHE A 486 4.69 33.79 -10.98
C PHE A 486 3.32 34.38 -10.64
N THR A 487 2.93 35.42 -11.36
CA THR A 487 1.64 36.11 -11.19
C THR A 487 0.81 35.94 -12.45
N CYS A 488 -0.48 35.66 -12.27
CA CYS A 488 -1.43 35.45 -13.34
C CYS A 488 -2.57 36.47 -13.27
N GLU A 489 -3.04 36.92 -14.43
CA GLU A 489 -4.24 37.73 -14.58
C GLU A 489 -5.49 36.94 -14.13
N SER A 490 -6.52 37.70 -13.74
CA SER A 490 -7.75 37.25 -13.06
C SER A 490 -8.19 35.81 -13.36
N PHE A 491 -8.52 35.07 -12.30
CA PHE A 491 -9.03 33.69 -12.37
C PHE A 491 -10.22 33.58 -13.34
N ILE A 492 -10.14 32.67 -14.32
CA ILE A 492 -11.27 32.36 -15.19
C ILE A 492 -12.27 31.53 -14.36
N PRO A 493 -13.47 32.06 -14.05
CA PRO A 493 -14.44 31.34 -13.23
C PRO A 493 -14.89 30.08 -13.96
N LEU A 494 -14.74 28.93 -13.31
CA LEU A 494 -15.30 27.70 -13.82
C LEU A 494 -16.76 27.62 -13.46
N THR A 495 -17.58 27.34 -14.46
CA THR A 495 -19.02 27.17 -14.30
C THR A 495 -19.35 25.68 -14.29
N LYS A 496 -20.51 25.30 -13.77
CA LYS A 496 -20.99 23.91 -13.84
C LYS A 496 -21.11 23.37 -15.28
N SER A 497 -21.17 24.25 -16.29
CA SER A 497 -21.16 23.90 -17.71
C SER A 497 -19.77 23.74 -18.31
N THR A 498 -18.69 24.03 -17.58
CA THR A 498 -17.33 23.93 -18.12
C THR A 498 -16.93 22.47 -18.29
N THR A 499 -16.72 22.04 -19.52
CA THR A 499 -16.25 20.68 -19.85
C THR A 499 -14.77 20.53 -19.50
N LYS A 500 -14.27 19.28 -19.41
CA LYS A 500 -12.83 18.99 -19.23
C LYS A 500 -11.95 19.69 -20.27
N GLN A 501 -12.43 19.77 -21.52
CA GLN A 501 -11.77 20.50 -22.60
C GLN A 501 -11.81 22.02 -22.39
N GLY A 502 -12.99 22.58 -22.07
CA GLY A 502 -13.14 24.00 -21.79
C GLY A 502 -12.27 24.48 -20.62
N TYR A 503 -12.01 23.60 -19.65
CA TYR A 503 -11.06 23.86 -18.58
C TYR A 503 -9.60 23.93 -19.05
N ALA A 504 -9.16 22.96 -19.86
CA ALA A 504 -7.81 22.96 -20.43
C ALA A 504 -7.57 24.20 -21.31
N ASP A 505 -8.60 24.63 -22.02
CA ASP A 505 -8.56 25.84 -22.86
C ASP A 505 -8.53 27.12 -21.99
N ALA A 506 -9.28 27.17 -20.89
CA ALA A 506 -9.21 28.27 -19.93
C ALA A 506 -7.81 28.42 -19.31
N GLN A 507 -7.17 27.33 -18.90
CA GLN A 507 -5.81 27.39 -18.36
C GLN A 507 -4.76 27.82 -19.38
N LYS A 508 -4.96 27.49 -20.66
CA LYS A 508 -4.11 28.02 -21.74
C LYS A 508 -4.36 29.50 -22.01
N ALA A 509 -5.59 29.96 -21.82
CA ALA A 509 -5.98 31.36 -22.01
C ALA A 509 -5.56 32.27 -20.84
N GLN A 510 -5.10 31.70 -19.73
CA GLN A 510 -4.67 32.46 -18.57
C GLN A 510 -3.29 33.09 -18.80
N SER A 511 -3.22 34.41 -18.67
CA SER A 511 -1.99 35.18 -18.87
C SER A 511 -1.16 35.25 -17.59
N CYS A 512 0.01 34.61 -17.56
CA CYS A 512 0.91 34.55 -16.42
C CYS A 512 2.33 35.00 -16.78
N THR A 513 3.03 35.61 -15.82
CA THR A 513 4.43 36.05 -15.95
C THR A 513 5.24 35.63 -14.73
N VAL A 514 6.51 35.28 -14.93
CA VAL A 514 7.43 34.86 -13.87
C VAL A 514 8.02 36.08 -13.16
N ARG A 515 8.14 36.02 -11.83
CA ARG A 515 8.43 37.17 -10.99
C ARG A 515 9.63 36.96 -10.07
N ALA A 516 10.43 38.01 -9.89
CA ALA A 516 11.65 38.00 -9.07
C ALA A 516 11.42 38.44 -7.62
N GLY A 517 10.39 39.25 -7.38
CA GLY A 517 10.12 39.84 -6.07
C GLY A 517 9.73 38.79 -5.04
N SER A 518 10.25 38.93 -3.82
CA SER A 518 9.92 38.08 -2.68
C SER A 518 8.75 38.63 -1.85
N GLU A 519 8.41 39.91 -2.00
CA GLU A 519 7.31 40.55 -1.30
C GLU A 519 6.00 40.46 -2.09
N LEU A 520 4.95 40.01 -1.41
CA LEU A 520 3.59 40.01 -1.93
C LEU A 520 2.98 41.40 -1.79
N ILE A 521 2.62 42.01 -2.90
CA ILE A 521 1.94 43.31 -2.95
C ILE A 521 0.47 43.07 -3.28
N GLN A 522 -0.43 43.82 -2.64
CA GLN A 522 -1.86 43.76 -2.95
C GLN A 522 -2.10 44.12 -4.42
N SER A 523 -2.78 43.23 -5.15
CA SER A 523 -3.04 43.44 -6.57
C SER A 523 -4.16 44.47 -6.79
N PRO A 524 -3.97 45.48 -7.67
CA PRO A 524 -5.01 46.42 -8.04
C PRO A 524 -6.06 45.81 -8.99
N SER A 525 -5.75 44.70 -9.65
CA SER A 525 -6.56 44.04 -10.68
C SER A 525 -7.04 42.64 -10.27
N SER A 526 -6.98 42.33 -8.98
CA SER A 526 -7.36 41.03 -8.42
C SER A 526 -6.58 39.86 -9.05
N GLU A 527 -5.30 40.09 -9.35
CA GLU A 527 -4.37 39.03 -9.77
C GLU A 527 -4.20 38.02 -8.63
N PHE A 528 -3.72 36.85 -9.00
CA PHE A 528 -3.29 35.85 -8.05
C PHE A 528 -1.87 35.42 -8.36
N THR A 529 -1.16 35.05 -7.30
CA THR A 529 0.26 34.79 -7.33
C THR A 529 0.57 33.43 -6.79
N PHE A 530 1.53 32.75 -7.42
CA PHE A 530 2.13 31.53 -6.93
C PHE A 530 3.54 31.85 -6.44
N VAL A 531 3.74 31.91 -5.13
CA VAL A 531 5.05 32.16 -4.51
C VAL A 531 5.81 30.86 -4.41
N LYS A 532 7.06 30.87 -4.88
CA LYS A 532 7.99 29.76 -4.83
C LYS A 532 8.47 29.58 -3.38
N ILE A 533 8.24 28.39 -2.81
CA ILE A 533 8.65 28.02 -1.46
C ILE A 533 9.80 27.01 -1.56
N PRO A 534 10.97 27.27 -0.94
CA PRO A 534 12.04 26.30 -0.85
C PRO A 534 11.63 25.12 0.05
N PRO A 535 12.01 23.87 -0.27
CA PRO A 535 11.76 22.72 0.61
C PRO A 535 12.40 22.96 1.99
N SER A 536 11.68 22.69 3.08
CA SER A 536 12.16 23.01 4.44
C SER A 536 13.42 22.20 4.82
N ALA A 537 14.27 22.72 5.70
CA ALA A 537 15.51 22.02 6.08
C ALA A 537 15.24 20.70 6.81
N ASP A 538 14.17 20.64 7.61
CA ASP A 538 13.74 19.43 8.32
C ASP A 538 13.20 18.36 7.35
N LEU A 539 12.61 18.80 6.24
CA LEU A 539 12.14 17.97 5.13
C LEU A 539 13.25 17.21 4.41
N GLN A 540 14.43 17.81 4.31
CA GLN A 540 15.61 17.17 3.73
C GLN A 540 16.22 16.14 4.69
N LYS A 541 16.09 16.37 6.00
CA LYS A 541 16.64 15.49 7.05
C LYS A 541 15.79 14.24 7.31
N SER A 542 14.47 14.32 7.13
CA SER A 542 13.56 13.18 7.32
C SER A 542 13.66 12.14 6.20
N VAL A 543 13.90 12.59 4.96
CA VAL A 543 14.03 11.74 3.77
C VAL A 543 15.38 11.03 3.69
N SER A 544 16.42 11.57 4.33
CA SER A 544 17.78 11.03 4.31
C SER A 544 17.99 9.81 5.24
N ARG A 545 16.92 9.18 5.75
CA ARG A 545 16.99 7.79 6.24
C ARG A 545 17.26 6.86 5.06
N VAL A 546 18.56 6.73 4.78
CA VAL A 546 19.17 5.99 3.68
C VAL A 546 18.46 4.66 3.42
N THR A 547 17.73 4.59 2.31
CA THR A 547 17.27 3.34 1.71
C THR A 547 18.50 2.59 1.18
N SER A 548 19.25 1.94 2.06
CA SER A 548 20.57 1.35 1.79
C SER A 548 20.53 0.00 1.06
N LYS A 549 19.62 -0.19 0.09
CA LYS A 549 19.58 -1.42 -0.72
C LYS A 549 20.11 -1.16 -2.12
N THR A 550 21.29 -1.72 -2.40
CA THR A 550 22.00 -1.77 -3.67
C THR A 550 21.25 -2.46 -4.83
N ASN A 551 20.03 -2.97 -4.60
CA ASN A 551 19.26 -3.77 -5.58
C ASN A 551 17.90 -3.19 -5.98
N ALA A 552 17.47 -2.05 -5.42
CA ALA A 552 16.21 -1.40 -5.82
C ALA A 552 16.23 -0.85 -7.27
N SER A 553 17.40 -0.86 -7.93
CA SER A 553 17.66 -0.17 -9.21
C SER A 553 17.37 -0.99 -10.48
N ARG A 554 17.02 -2.28 -10.41
CA ARG A 554 16.86 -3.09 -11.64
C ARG A 554 15.44 -3.07 -12.22
N VAL A 555 14.46 -2.78 -11.38
CA VAL A 555 13.04 -2.63 -11.71
C VAL A 555 12.54 -1.57 -10.73
N PHE A 556 12.03 -0.43 -11.23
CA PHE A 556 11.45 0.58 -10.34
C PHE A 556 10.30 -0.07 -9.58
N GLN A 557 10.47 -0.19 -8.26
CA GLN A 557 9.55 -0.82 -7.34
C GLN A 557 9.39 0.10 -6.14
N PHE A 558 8.18 0.61 -5.96
CA PHE A 558 7.82 1.19 -4.67
C PHE A 558 6.42 0.70 -4.33
N TYR A 559 6.23 0.40 -3.05
CA TYR A 559 4.92 0.07 -2.54
C TYR A 559 4.11 1.33 -2.41
N THR A 560 2.81 1.20 -2.31
CA THR A 560 1.87 2.27 -2.08
C THR A 560 0.76 1.72 -1.20
N GLY A 561 0.42 2.45 -0.14
CA GLY A 561 -0.87 2.24 0.49
C GLY A 561 -1.86 3.04 -0.33
N SER A 562 -2.83 2.42 -0.99
CA SER A 562 -3.97 3.17 -1.51
C SER A 562 -4.92 3.56 -0.37
N GLN A 563 -4.93 2.74 0.69
CA GLN A 563 -5.77 2.84 1.87
C GLN A 563 -4.96 2.48 3.11
N SER A 564 -5.11 3.24 4.19
CA SER A 564 -4.26 3.07 5.38
C SER A 564 -4.91 3.59 6.65
N ILE A 565 -4.40 3.12 7.78
CA ILE A 565 -4.67 3.66 9.10
C ILE A 565 -3.41 4.36 9.59
N VAL A 566 -3.57 5.60 10.03
CA VAL A 566 -2.48 6.47 10.44
C VAL A 566 -2.77 7.07 11.80
N ARG A 567 -1.82 6.92 12.72
CA ARG A 567 -1.87 7.53 14.05
C ARG A 567 -1.64 9.04 13.96
N LYS A 568 -2.32 9.83 14.80
CA LYS A 568 -2.27 11.31 14.72
C LYS A 568 -0.86 11.90 14.78
N ASP A 569 0.03 11.33 15.59
CA ASP A 569 1.39 11.83 15.72
C ASP A 569 2.16 11.72 14.40
N ARG A 570 1.89 10.69 13.59
CA ARG A 570 2.44 10.55 12.22
C ARG A 570 1.89 11.60 11.27
N LEU A 571 0.60 11.93 11.37
CA LEU A 571 0.00 13.02 10.58
C LEU A 571 0.61 14.38 10.94
N GLN A 572 0.95 14.56 12.23
CA GLN A 572 1.54 15.77 12.79
C GLN A 572 3.06 15.87 12.63
N TRP A 573 3.71 14.92 11.96
CA TRP A 573 5.14 15.04 11.61
C TRP A 573 5.43 16.18 10.65
N TRP A 574 4.41 16.70 9.99
CA TRP A 574 4.51 17.70 8.94
C TRP A 574 4.05 19.06 9.45
N PRO A 575 4.66 20.16 9.01
CA PRO A 575 4.10 21.48 9.27
C PRO A 575 2.69 21.58 8.64
N LEU A 576 1.74 22.18 9.36
CA LEU A 576 0.38 22.41 8.85
C LEU A 576 0.41 23.13 7.50
N GLU A 577 1.28 24.13 7.33
CA GLU A 577 1.42 24.85 6.05
C GLU A 577 1.76 23.92 4.88
N GLU A 578 2.57 22.89 5.08
CA GLU A 578 2.88 21.93 4.03
C GLU A 578 1.65 21.08 3.68
N ILE A 579 0.86 20.67 4.68
CA ILE A 579 -0.41 19.96 4.48
C ILE A 579 -1.44 20.83 3.76
N GLU A 580 -1.57 22.10 4.16
CA GLU A 580 -2.43 23.07 3.50
C GLU A 580 -2.01 23.29 2.05
N ASN A 581 -0.71 23.34 1.77
CA ASN A 581 -0.19 23.42 0.42
C ASN A 581 -0.52 22.17 -0.40
N PHE A 582 -0.44 20.96 0.18
CA PHE A 582 -0.91 19.74 -0.50
C PHE A 582 -2.42 19.74 -0.73
N ALA A 583 -3.20 20.23 0.23
CA ALA A 583 -4.65 20.40 0.09
C ALA A 583 -5.01 21.48 -0.95
N ALA A 584 -4.15 22.48 -1.17
CA ALA A 584 -4.35 23.58 -2.11
C ALA A 584 -3.78 23.33 -3.51
N ASP A 585 -2.80 22.44 -3.67
CA ASP A 585 -2.14 22.21 -4.96
C ASP A 585 -2.81 21.09 -5.75
N GLY A 586 -3.73 21.49 -6.62
CA GLY A 586 -4.47 20.53 -7.41
C GLY A 586 -3.70 19.89 -8.55
N VAL A 587 -2.55 20.42 -8.97
CA VAL A 587 -1.86 20.00 -10.20
C VAL A 587 -1.08 18.69 -10.04
N TRP A 588 -0.77 18.28 -8.82
CA TRP A 588 0.03 17.08 -8.55
C TRP A 588 -0.80 15.90 -8.07
N CYS A 589 -2.00 16.17 -7.58
CA CYS A 589 -2.97 15.16 -7.18
C CYS A 589 -4.01 14.93 -8.28
N SER A 590 -3.70 15.17 -9.57
CA SER A 590 -4.75 15.38 -10.60
C SER A 590 -4.79 14.47 -11.81
N SER A 591 -3.78 13.65 -12.01
CA SER A 591 -3.66 12.94 -13.30
C SER A 591 -2.94 11.61 -13.24
N THR A 592 -2.47 11.23 -12.06
CA THR A 592 -1.60 10.07 -11.88
C THR A 592 -1.62 9.70 -10.40
N THR A 593 -2.57 8.84 -10.04
CA THR A 593 -2.70 8.16 -8.72
C THR A 593 -1.38 7.80 -8.05
N GLY A 594 -0.40 7.31 -8.81
CA GLY A 594 0.92 6.97 -8.27
C GLY A 594 1.71 8.12 -7.63
N LEU A 595 1.46 9.39 -8.01
CA LEU A 595 2.13 10.54 -7.36
C LEU A 595 1.68 10.64 -5.90
N PHE A 596 0.38 10.60 -5.64
CA PHE A 596 -0.16 10.72 -4.28
C PHE A 596 0.36 9.61 -3.35
N GLU A 597 0.46 8.40 -3.88
CA GLU A 597 0.95 7.28 -3.11
C GLU A 597 2.41 7.44 -2.66
N ALA A 598 3.25 8.07 -3.48
CA ALA A 598 4.60 8.47 -3.08
C ALA A 598 4.58 9.61 -2.04
N VAL A 599 3.56 10.48 -2.05
CA VAL A 599 3.34 11.47 -0.97
C VAL A 599 3.10 10.75 0.36
N TRP A 600 2.37 9.63 0.39
CA TRP A 600 2.15 8.88 1.64
C TRP A 600 3.42 8.36 2.28
N HIS A 601 4.38 7.87 1.48
CA HIS A 601 5.68 7.44 2.03
C HIS A 601 6.43 8.58 2.69
N ARG A 602 6.48 9.73 2.00
CA ARG A 602 7.08 10.93 2.56
C ARG A 602 6.33 11.34 3.83
N MET A 603 5.00 11.50 3.75
CA MET A 603 4.17 12.02 4.82
C MET A 603 4.17 11.16 6.07
N PHE A 604 4.12 9.85 5.93
CA PHE A 604 4.09 8.95 7.08
C PHE A 604 5.49 8.48 7.49
N GLY A 605 6.54 8.97 6.80
CA GLY A 605 7.95 8.63 7.00
C GLY A 605 8.23 7.14 6.82
N GLU A 606 7.54 6.53 5.86
CA GLU A 606 7.71 5.13 5.50
C GLU A 606 8.80 4.97 4.44
N PRO A 607 9.63 3.91 4.51
CA PRO A 607 10.66 3.67 3.51
C PRO A 607 10.01 3.32 2.16
N LEU A 608 10.51 3.90 1.07
CA LEU A 608 10.03 3.59 -0.30
C LEU A 608 10.19 2.12 -0.68
N SER A 609 11.23 1.48 -0.13
CA SER A 609 11.40 0.03 -0.21
C SER A 609 10.69 -0.63 0.98
N GLN A 610 9.37 -0.73 0.92
CA GLN A 610 8.67 -1.56 1.89
C GLN A 610 8.97 -3.04 1.66
N HIS A 611 9.10 -3.74 2.77
CA HIS A 611 8.99 -5.19 2.81
C HIS A 611 7.52 -5.57 2.67
N ALA A 612 7.21 -6.76 2.14
CA ALA A 612 5.87 -7.32 2.28
C ALA A 612 5.51 -7.26 3.78
N ARG A 613 4.36 -6.68 4.14
CA ARG A 613 4.09 -6.33 5.56
C ARG A 613 4.02 -7.54 6.47
N GLU A 614 3.75 -8.72 5.93
CA GLU A 614 3.92 -9.99 6.63
C GLU A 614 5.32 -10.09 7.26
N SER A 615 6.33 -9.60 6.55
CA SER A 615 7.73 -9.59 6.97
C SER A 615 8.17 -8.33 7.75
N ASP A 616 7.27 -7.38 8.04
CA ASP A 616 7.60 -6.17 8.79
C ASP A 616 7.91 -6.51 10.26
N PRO A 617 9.15 -6.30 10.73
CA PRO A 617 9.56 -6.65 12.08
C PRO A 617 8.83 -5.88 13.18
N ALA A 618 8.25 -4.73 12.86
CA ALA A 618 7.58 -3.86 13.82
C ALA A 618 6.12 -4.27 14.09
N LEU A 619 5.52 -5.09 13.23
CA LEU A 619 4.12 -5.49 13.38
C LEU A 619 3.98 -6.71 14.30
N PRO A 620 3.02 -6.71 15.25
CA PRO A 620 2.65 -7.91 15.98
C PRO A 620 2.00 -8.93 15.06
N LEU A 621 2.05 -10.22 15.41
CA LEU A 621 1.57 -11.31 14.55
C LEU A 621 0.13 -11.11 14.06
N TYR A 622 -0.74 -10.61 14.94
CA TYR A 622 -2.13 -10.28 14.63
C TYR A 622 -2.31 -9.34 13.41
N LEU A 623 -1.40 -8.39 13.22
CA LEU A 623 -1.49 -7.38 12.14
C LEU A 623 -0.71 -7.79 10.88
N LYS A 624 0.04 -8.89 10.90
CA LYS A 624 0.92 -9.27 9.79
C LYS A 624 0.19 -9.80 8.57
N TRP A 625 -0.99 -10.38 8.73
CA TRP A 625 -1.62 -11.20 7.68
C TRP A 625 -2.65 -10.48 6.85
N GLU A 626 -2.90 -11.04 5.67
CA GLU A 626 -4.07 -10.76 4.83
C GLU A 626 -4.15 -9.29 4.40
N ILE A 627 -2.99 -8.66 4.22
CA ILE A 627 -2.90 -7.37 3.53
C ILE A 627 -2.77 -7.69 2.04
N PRO A 628 -3.83 -7.47 1.25
CA PRO A 628 -3.77 -7.78 -0.16
C PRO A 628 -2.69 -6.93 -0.83
N THR A 629 -1.87 -7.56 -1.65
CA THR A 629 -0.81 -6.91 -2.42
C THR A 629 -1.14 -7.00 -3.91
N PHE A 630 -1.47 -5.86 -4.51
CA PHE A 630 -1.67 -5.71 -5.94
C PHE A 630 -0.37 -5.32 -6.62
N PHE A 631 -0.22 -5.69 -7.89
CA PHE A 631 0.95 -5.33 -8.69
C PHE A 631 0.47 -4.44 -9.82
N SER A 632 0.89 -3.18 -9.85
CA SER A 632 0.58 -2.23 -10.91
C SER A 632 1.77 -2.10 -11.84
N TYR A 633 1.63 -2.61 -13.06
CA TYR A 633 2.69 -2.59 -14.07
C TYR A 633 2.72 -1.31 -14.90
N GLY A 634 1.68 -0.48 -14.77
CA GLY A 634 1.53 0.77 -15.52
C GLY A 634 1.65 0.61 -17.04
N ASP A 635 1.34 -0.57 -17.58
CA ASP A 635 1.30 -0.84 -19.02
C ASP A 635 0.06 -0.18 -19.64
N GLU A 636 0.20 0.26 -20.90
CA GLU A 636 -0.85 0.85 -21.72
C GLU A 636 -2.03 -0.14 -21.83
N GLU A 637 -3.23 0.28 -21.39
CA GLU A 637 -4.58 -0.24 -21.74
C GLU A 637 -5.62 -0.29 -20.59
N VAL A 638 -5.41 0.38 -19.46
CA VAL A 638 -6.58 0.80 -18.65
C VAL A 638 -7.09 2.13 -19.21
N ILE A 639 -7.99 2.04 -20.20
CA ILE A 639 -8.82 3.15 -20.72
C ILE A 639 -9.96 3.42 -19.75
#